data_AF-A0A6A4WFI9-F1
#
_entry.id   AF-A0A6A4WFI9-F1
#
_cell.length_a   1.000
_cell.length_b   1.000
_cell.length_c   1.000
_cell.angle_alpha   90.00
_cell.angle_beta   90.00
_cell.angle_gamma   90.00
#
_symmetry.space_group_name_H-M   'P 1'
#
loop_
_entity.id
_entity.type
_entity.pdbx_description
1 polymer ?
#
loop_
_entity_poly.entity_id
_entity_poly.type
_entity_poly.pdbx_seq_one_letter_code
_entity_poly.pdbx_strand_id
1 'polypeptide(L)'
;MGTVVGREELEFGVNVSRLVVPVEILFDRDREHREAFSVHLTEDQRGLANVTQDRAVVYVEEVEVAADVTFPAPPLVVSLQDYGDVPAAPEALLAGYPVVCVTACDPAHPEFVRLGPLCAREGVDNNHTVYRWMVASPAPPGQPPRPLRQLTAAVFFAGTSERTLDAVYVPVGGRVQCAARAADAAGRPGSELLSRPAEVDAARGLCEPRLAGTIGAEPFTAKLKYTGADDPTHPHKVRVTVLIPHVDGLLPALSTRPLNNFDLTLGSRAARLGNHRCSNLLDADEVRTGAGFITNATAAPPAAAAPVAAHQLDAALRPARTLRFYRSLDWQGCVWRFEAEYSVSELVSVCGARIGAAPADDGLLQSLVALTVPLYVSYVFLAPETPDGWQHSDMATQLRLTFAYDTSVLWSEGIGPPALSPAGGQLHPTGMRLREDGRLAVTFRTEAAFRGMFVLEHQALSGVRSRVTSNDHSEMSFTLRLTHSEPTFEQPTQQWEFVSDFAARDYSGNFSVLLVPCLAEEAVLFSEPPRCNPAPPTEFDLLVRFQQVSDPVPAQFSLNTQFHVMKKREAWLSADPTRLGTTDADVAFAPGERVLGRIMVDPVQYLGGSFHLSIDKCFPLAAAAAGGGQGPDSGELLLILGGLMLGVVSSLLLGLLIRRRWLS
;
A
#
# COMPACT_ATOMS: atom_id res chain seq x y z
N MET A 1 -3.25 -22.61 32.61
CA MET A 1 -3.36 -23.75 33.56
C MET A 1 -1.95 -24.04 34.03
N GLY A 2 -1.65 -23.79 35.30
CA GLY A 2 -0.32 -24.03 35.85
C GLY A 2 -0.05 -25.53 35.98
N THR A 3 1.15 -25.96 35.62
CA THR A 3 1.58 -27.34 35.77
C THR A 3 1.78 -27.63 37.27
N VAL A 4 1.15 -28.68 37.79
CA VAL A 4 1.37 -29.11 39.18
C VAL A 4 2.70 -29.86 39.23
N VAL A 5 3.68 -29.32 39.95
CA VAL A 5 5.07 -29.82 39.98
C VAL A 5 5.29 -30.85 41.11
N GLY A 6 4.41 -30.93 42.12
CA GLY A 6 4.48 -31.91 43.20
C GLY A 6 3.25 -31.94 44.11
N ARG A 7 3.06 -33.04 44.86
CA ARG A 7 1.99 -33.21 45.87
C ARG A 7 2.52 -34.00 47.06
N GLU A 8 2.23 -33.52 48.27
CA GLU A 8 2.58 -34.18 49.54
C GLU A 8 1.35 -34.21 50.46
N GLU A 9 1.21 -35.25 51.27
CA GLU A 9 0.12 -35.42 52.24
C GLU A 9 0.61 -35.05 53.65
N LEU A 10 -0.14 -34.20 54.35
CA LEU A 10 0.25 -33.67 55.66
C LEU A 10 -0.57 -34.34 56.77
N GLU A 11 0.10 -35.13 57.62
CA GLU A 11 -0.52 -35.80 58.76
C GLU A 11 -0.28 -35.03 60.07
N PHE A 12 -1.35 -34.53 60.67
CA PHE A 12 -1.31 -33.89 61.99
C PHE A 12 -1.61 -34.92 63.09
N GLY A 13 -0.56 -35.35 63.80
CA GLY A 13 -0.68 -36.24 64.96
C GLY A 13 -1.34 -35.59 66.18
N VAL A 14 -1.66 -36.39 67.20
CA VAL A 14 -2.23 -35.90 68.47
C VAL A 14 -1.26 -34.91 69.12
N ASN A 15 -1.76 -33.72 69.48
CA ASN A 15 -0.99 -32.59 70.02
C ASN A 15 0.05 -31.95 69.08
N VAL A 16 -0.02 -32.20 67.77
CA VAL A 16 0.83 -31.50 66.77
C VAL A 16 0.10 -30.27 66.23
N SER A 17 0.65 -29.08 66.45
CA SER A 17 0.07 -27.81 65.99
C SER A 17 0.81 -27.15 64.82
N ARG A 18 1.97 -27.70 64.41
CA ARG A 18 2.80 -27.16 63.32
C ARG A 18 3.58 -28.26 62.61
N LEU A 19 3.59 -28.21 61.29
CA LEU A 19 4.46 -28.99 60.41
C LEU A 19 5.32 -28.04 59.57
N VAL A 20 6.49 -28.49 59.12
CA VAL A 20 7.39 -27.73 58.25
C VAL A 20 7.67 -28.56 57.01
N VAL A 21 7.35 -28.01 55.85
CA VAL A 21 7.57 -28.66 54.54
C VAL A 21 8.73 -27.96 53.85
N PRO A 22 9.88 -28.63 53.63
CA PRO A 22 10.99 -28.05 52.89
C PRO A 22 10.68 -28.01 51.39
N VAL A 23 10.85 -26.85 50.77
CA VAL A 23 10.76 -26.69 49.30
C VAL A 23 12.15 -26.37 48.77
N GLU A 24 12.67 -27.23 47.89
CA GLU A 24 13.96 -27.02 47.24
C GLU A 24 13.78 -26.12 46.00
N ILE A 25 14.53 -25.02 45.94
CA ILE A 25 14.56 -24.11 44.79
C ILE A 25 15.80 -24.43 43.97
N LEU A 26 15.60 -24.87 42.73
CA LEU A 26 16.68 -25.23 41.82
C LEU A 26 17.06 -24.02 40.95
N PHE A 27 18.35 -23.88 40.67
CA PHE A 27 18.84 -22.87 39.74
C PHE A 27 18.47 -23.24 38.31
N ASP A 28 17.83 -22.32 37.59
CA ASP A 28 17.69 -22.38 36.14
C ASP A 28 18.59 -21.33 35.45
N ARG A 29 18.69 -21.38 34.12
CA ARG A 29 19.53 -20.46 33.34
C ARG A 29 18.74 -19.30 32.71
N ASP A 30 17.42 -19.33 32.85
CA ASP A 30 16.53 -18.33 32.28
C ASP A 30 16.48 -17.15 33.26
N ARG A 31 16.31 -15.93 32.73
CA ARG A 31 16.30 -14.73 33.57
C ARG A 31 14.94 -14.09 33.49
N GLU A 32 14.27 -14.00 34.64
CA GLU A 32 12.94 -13.43 34.76
C GLU A 32 12.93 -12.32 35.81
N HIS A 33 12.27 -11.20 35.51
CA HIS A 33 12.16 -10.08 36.45
C HIS A 33 11.48 -10.44 37.77
N ARG A 34 10.64 -11.48 37.75
CA ARG A 34 9.92 -11.99 38.91
C ARG A 34 9.43 -13.40 38.64
N GLU A 35 10.11 -14.37 39.23
CA GLU A 35 9.61 -15.73 39.31
C GLU A 35 8.67 -15.88 40.49
N ALA A 36 7.60 -16.63 40.29
CA ALA A 36 6.66 -16.92 41.36
C ALA A 36 6.19 -18.36 41.27
N PHE A 37 6.20 -19.05 42.40
CA PHE A 37 5.47 -20.29 42.57
C PHE A 37 4.47 -20.17 43.71
N SER A 38 3.44 -21.01 43.69
CA SER A 38 2.42 -21.01 44.71
C SER A 38 2.27 -22.39 45.33
N VAL A 39 2.14 -22.41 46.65
CA VAL A 39 1.87 -23.61 47.44
C VAL A 39 0.41 -23.54 47.86
N HIS A 40 -0.32 -24.62 47.63
CA HIS A 40 -1.75 -24.71 47.91
C HIS A 40 -2.00 -25.83 48.92
N LEU A 41 -2.81 -25.55 49.95
CA LEU A 41 -3.31 -26.54 50.90
C LEU A 41 -4.74 -26.91 50.52
N THR A 42 -4.95 -28.17 50.16
CA THR A 42 -6.29 -28.67 49.80
C THR A 42 -7.02 -29.22 51.03
N GLU A 43 -8.35 -29.22 50.98
CA GLU A 43 -9.18 -29.82 52.03
C GLU A 43 -8.83 -31.30 52.28
N ASP A 44 -8.98 -31.72 53.53
CA ASP A 44 -8.89 -33.12 53.93
C ASP A 44 -9.99 -33.92 53.21
N GLN A 45 -9.67 -35.15 52.77
CA GLN A 45 -10.60 -36.04 52.07
C GLN A 45 -11.83 -36.37 52.93
N ARG A 46 -11.72 -36.27 54.25
CA ARG A 46 -12.82 -36.51 55.19
C ARG A 46 -13.51 -35.23 55.68
N GLY A 47 -13.07 -34.05 55.22
CA GLY A 47 -13.64 -32.75 55.58
C GLY A 47 -13.55 -32.42 57.07
N LEU A 48 -12.62 -33.03 57.82
CA LEU A 48 -12.50 -32.87 59.26
C LEU A 48 -11.78 -31.56 59.65
N ALA A 49 -10.92 -31.05 58.78
CA ALA A 49 -10.14 -29.84 59.00
C ALA A 49 -10.68 -28.68 58.17
N ASN A 50 -10.89 -27.52 58.81
CA ASN A 50 -11.25 -26.29 58.12
C ASN A 50 -9.97 -25.53 57.69
N VAL A 51 -9.78 -25.37 56.39
CA VAL A 51 -8.64 -24.63 55.82
C VAL A 51 -9.02 -23.16 55.68
N THR A 52 -8.38 -22.28 56.44
CA THR A 52 -8.67 -20.83 56.41
C THR A 52 -7.76 -20.04 55.47
N GLN A 53 -6.51 -20.46 55.32
CA GLN A 53 -5.55 -19.90 54.37
C GLN A 53 -4.97 -21.05 53.54
N ASP A 54 -5.46 -21.17 52.31
CA ASP A 54 -5.20 -22.29 51.41
C ASP A 54 -4.08 -22.01 50.41
N ARG A 55 -3.56 -20.78 50.32
CA ARG A 55 -2.57 -20.40 49.31
C ARG A 55 -1.48 -19.49 49.85
N ALA A 56 -0.23 -19.87 49.59
CA ALA A 56 0.94 -19.00 49.72
C ALA A 56 1.60 -18.80 48.35
N VAL A 57 2.04 -17.58 48.06
CA VAL A 57 2.80 -17.27 46.84
C VAL A 57 4.20 -16.85 47.26
N VAL A 58 5.22 -17.52 46.73
CA VAL A 58 6.63 -17.22 46.94
C VAL A 58 7.13 -16.50 45.70
N TYR A 59 7.78 -15.35 45.91
CA TYR A 59 8.42 -14.58 44.85
C TYR A 59 9.93 -14.72 44.98
N VAL A 60 10.58 -15.09 43.87
CA VAL A 60 12.03 -15.12 43.76
C VAL A 60 12.43 -13.88 42.96
N GLU A 61 13.17 -12.99 43.62
CA GLU A 61 13.65 -11.74 43.02
C GLU A 61 15.15 -11.88 42.72
N GLU A 62 15.51 -11.87 41.44
CA GLU A 62 16.91 -11.71 41.03
C GLU A 62 17.32 -10.25 41.22
N VAL A 63 18.34 -9.98 42.05
CA VAL A 63 18.90 -8.63 42.18
C VAL A 63 19.62 -8.30 40.89
N GLU A 64 19.04 -7.43 40.06
CA GLU A 64 19.74 -6.82 38.93
C GLU A 64 21.00 -6.12 39.46
N VAL A 65 22.16 -6.77 39.36
CA VAL A 65 23.44 -6.13 39.65
C VAL A 65 23.71 -5.17 38.49
N ALA A 66 23.21 -3.93 38.63
CA ALA A 66 23.59 -2.82 37.78
C ALA A 66 25.12 -2.78 37.69
N ALA A 67 25.65 -2.67 36.48
CA ALA A 67 27.10 -2.52 36.33
C ALA A 67 27.51 -1.13 36.82
N ASP A 68 28.66 -1.04 37.50
CA ASP A 68 29.23 0.23 37.96
C ASP A 68 29.90 0.96 36.78
N VAL A 69 29.08 1.35 35.79
CA VAL A 69 29.51 2.02 34.56
C VAL A 69 28.73 3.31 34.40
N THR A 70 29.42 4.41 34.10
CA THR A 70 28.81 5.72 33.89
C THR A 70 29.48 6.48 32.75
N PHE A 71 28.71 7.34 32.08
CA PHE A 71 29.27 8.28 31.13
C PHE A 71 30.01 9.40 31.88
N PRO A 72 31.18 9.86 31.38
CA PRO A 72 31.96 10.90 32.05
C PRO A 72 31.39 12.32 31.87
N ALA A 73 30.50 12.52 30.90
CA ALA A 73 29.84 13.79 30.62
C ALA A 73 28.43 13.55 30.03
N PRO A 74 27.49 14.49 30.19
CA PRO A 74 26.14 14.37 29.63
C PRO A 74 26.18 14.32 28.10
N PRO A 75 25.26 13.60 27.45
CA PRO A 75 25.21 13.51 25.99
C PRO A 75 24.72 14.81 25.35
N LEU A 76 24.99 14.96 24.05
CA LEU A 76 24.54 16.06 23.19
C LEU A 76 23.49 15.56 22.20
N VAL A 77 22.50 16.40 21.89
CA VAL A 77 21.54 16.15 20.82
C VAL A 77 21.89 17.05 19.66
N VAL A 78 22.10 16.47 18.48
CA VAL A 78 22.43 17.21 17.25
C VAL A 78 21.62 16.70 16.08
N SER A 79 21.45 17.54 15.06
CA SER A 79 20.92 17.10 13.77
C SER A 79 21.83 16.02 13.19
N LEU A 80 21.25 14.96 12.64
CA LEU A 80 22.02 13.89 12.01
C LEU A 80 22.85 14.41 10.81
N GLN A 81 22.42 15.51 10.19
CA GLN A 81 23.14 16.17 9.10
C GLN A 81 24.51 16.69 9.55
N ASP A 82 24.62 17.09 10.81
CA ASP A 82 25.80 17.74 11.39
C ASP A 82 26.66 16.76 12.21
N TYR A 83 26.33 15.46 12.21
CA TYR A 83 27.06 14.45 12.97
C TYR A 83 28.55 14.35 12.60
N GLY A 84 28.90 14.67 11.34
CA GLY A 84 30.30 14.69 10.89
C GLY A 84 31.14 15.83 11.49
N ASP A 85 30.53 16.90 11.99
CA ASP A 85 31.21 18.06 12.60
C ASP A 85 30.36 18.66 13.72
N VAL A 86 30.19 17.88 14.80
CA VAL A 86 29.43 18.28 16.00
C VAL A 86 29.88 19.62 16.60
N PRO A 87 31.18 19.96 16.67
CA PRO A 87 31.62 21.27 17.18
C PRO A 87 31.11 22.48 16.38
N ALA A 88 30.87 22.31 15.07
CA ALA A 88 30.33 23.36 14.20
C ALA A 88 28.79 23.31 14.07
N ALA A 89 28.14 22.33 14.71
CA ALA A 89 26.71 22.14 14.60
C ALA A 89 25.91 23.33 15.18
N PRO A 90 24.82 23.77 14.53
CA PRO A 90 23.93 24.77 15.08
C PRO A 90 23.28 24.32 16.40
N GLU A 91 23.01 25.28 17.30
CA GLU A 91 22.33 24.98 18.57
C GLU A 91 20.86 24.56 18.37
N ALA A 92 20.19 25.13 17.36
CA ALA A 92 18.81 24.78 17.00
C ALA A 92 18.78 23.62 15.98
N LEU A 93 18.02 22.58 16.30
CA LEU A 93 17.87 21.38 15.46
C LEU A 93 17.08 21.72 14.19
N LEU A 94 17.47 21.13 13.06
CA LEU A 94 16.77 21.30 11.80
C LEU A 94 15.44 20.53 11.82
N ALA A 95 14.31 21.21 11.56
CA ALA A 95 13.03 20.54 11.40
C ALA A 95 13.03 19.63 10.16
N GLY A 96 12.35 18.48 10.26
CA GLY A 96 12.25 17.51 9.18
C GLY A 96 13.46 16.57 9.04
N TYR A 97 14.53 16.78 9.80
CA TYR A 97 15.72 15.93 9.78
C TYR A 97 15.81 15.04 11.04
N PRO A 98 16.32 13.79 10.94
CA PRO A 98 16.59 12.97 12.11
C PRO A 98 17.61 13.62 13.04
N VAL A 99 17.61 13.24 14.32
CA VAL A 99 18.54 13.73 15.33
C VAL A 99 19.28 12.58 15.98
N VAL A 100 20.48 12.83 16.49
CA VAL A 100 21.36 11.79 17.07
C VAL A 100 21.83 12.19 18.45
N CYS A 101 21.86 11.22 19.36
CA CYS A 101 22.37 11.38 20.71
C CYS A 101 23.85 11.00 20.76
N VAL A 102 24.71 12.01 20.88
CA VAL A 102 26.16 11.85 20.89
C VAL A 102 26.64 11.79 22.34
N THR A 103 27.06 10.61 22.80
CA THR A 103 27.59 10.44 24.16
C THR A 103 29.06 10.85 24.22
N ALA A 104 29.60 11.09 25.42
CA ALA A 104 31.02 11.41 25.60
C ALA A 104 31.99 10.33 25.10
N CYS A 105 31.48 9.11 24.88
CA CYS A 105 32.22 7.96 24.39
C CYS A 105 32.06 7.75 22.87
N ASP A 106 31.32 8.62 22.18
CA ASP A 106 31.22 8.64 20.73
C ASP A 106 32.37 9.48 20.12
N PRO A 107 33.10 8.98 19.11
CA PRO A 107 34.17 9.73 18.44
C PRO A 107 33.76 11.11 17.91
N ALA A 108 32.49 11.32 17.58
CA ALA A 108 31.97 12.59 17.12
C ALA A 108 31.81 13.63 18.26
N HIS A 109 31.90 13.23 19.53
CA HIS A 109 31.74 14.14 20.66
C HIS A 109 32.90 15.16 20.70
N PRO A 110 32.66 16.47 20.90
CA PRO A 110 33.71 17.50 20.90
C PRO A 110 34.84 17.25 21.91
N GLU A 111 34.51 16.63 23.04
CA GLU A 111 35.48 16.31 24.10
C GLU A 111 35.99 14.86 24.04
N PHE A 112 35.71 14.11 22.97
CA PHE A 112 36.08 12.69 22.86
C PHE A 112 37.59 12.45 23.03
N VAL A 113 38.43 13.32 22.47
CA VAL A 113 39.91 13.21 22.62
C VAL A 113 40.32 13.22 24.10
N ARG A 114 39.61 13.96 24.95
CA ARG A 114 39.86 14.04 26.40
C ARG A 114 39.17 12.91 27.17
N LEU A 115 37.94 12.56 26.80
CA LEU A 115 37.06 11.68 27.58
C LEU A 115 37.04 10.21 27.12
N GLY A 116 37.39 9.93 25.87
CA GLY A 116 37.42 8.58 25.29
C GLY A 116 38.28 7.57 26.07
N PRO A 117 39.49 7.94 26.53
CA PRO A 117 40.29 7.05 27.39
C PRO A 117 39.63 6.74 28.74
N LEU A 118 38.79 7.64 29.26
CA LEU A 118 38.02 7.40 30.48
C LEU A 118 36.89 6.40 30.21
N CYS A 119 36.16 6.55 29.10
CA CYS A 119 35.15 5.58 28.67
C CYS A 119 35.70 4.16 28.54
N ALA A 120 36.89 4.01 27.96
CA ALA A 120 37.55 2.72 27.81
C ALA A 120 37.97 2.11 29.17
N ARG A 121 38.33 2.93 30.16
CA ARG A 121 38.66 2.46 31.52
C ARG A 121 37.42 2.07 32.32
N GLU A 122 36.34 2.81 32.18
CA GLU A 122 35.04 2.50 32.81
C GLU A 122 34.37 1.27 32.16
N GLY A 123 34.85 0.83 30.98
CA GLY A 123 34.31 -0.34 30.29
C GLY A 123 32.96 -0.09 29.63
N VAL A 124 32.67 1.16 29.26
CA VAL A 124 31.44 1.55 28.55
C VAL A 124 31.43 0.95 27.14
N ASP A 125 30.40 0.18 26.83
CA ASP A 125 30.12 -0.30 25.48
C ASP A 125 28.98 0.50 24.83
N ASN A 126 29.32 1.26 23.80
CA ASN A 126 28.36 2.06 23.04
C ASN A 126 27.33 1.20 22.30
N ASN A 127 27.66 -0.04 21.93
CA ASN A 127 26.75 -0.89 21.16
C ASN A 127 25.60 -1.46 22.02
N HIS A 128 25.85 -1.64 23.33
CA HIS A 128 24.85 -2.06 24.31
C HIS A 128 24.20 -0.87 25.05
N THR A 129 24.62 0.37 24.77
CA THR A 129 24.04 1.57 25.36
C THR A 129 22.58 1.71 24.94
N VAL A 130 21.70 1.92 25.92
CA VAL A 130 20.27 2.08 25.69
C VAL A 130 19.90 3.55 25.74
N TYR A 131 19.11 4.00 24.78
CA TYR A 131 18.66 5.39 24.70
C TYR A 131 17.19 5.49 25.07
N ARG A 132 16.79 6.65 25.58
CA ARG A 132 15.39 7.10 25.57
C ARG A 132 15.31 8.51 25.05
N TRP A 133 14.17 8.83 24.47
CA TRP A 133 13.89 10.15 23.94
C TRP A 133 12.71 10.77 24.67
N MET A 134 12.83 12.05 24.97
CA MET A 134 11.74 12.86 25.49
C MET A 134 11.49 14.03 24.55
N VAL A 135 10.23 14.32 24.29
CA VAL A 135 9.82 15.34 23.33
C VAL A 135 8.69 16.19 23.89
N ALA A 136 8.63 17.44 23.42
CA ALA A 136 7.56 18.36 23.75
C ALA A 136 7.11 19.09 22.48
N SER A 137 5.80 19.22 22.31
CA SER A 137 5.23 20.05 21.25
C SER A 137 5.57 21.54 21.44
N PRO A 138 5.51 22.37 20.39
CA PRO A 138 5.68 23.82 20.50
C PRO A 138 4.72 24.42 21.53
N ALA A 139 5.23 25.34 22.35
CA ALA A 139 4.40 26.16 23.22
C ALA A 139 3.76 27.30 22.42
N PRO A 140 2.50 27.67 22.69
CA PRO A 140 1.91 28.87 22.11
C PRO A 140 2.72 30.12 22.46
N PRO A 141 2.69 31.17 21.62
CA PRO A 141 3.39 32.41 21.90
C PRO A 141 3.01 32.98 23.28
N GLY A 142 3.99 33.30 24.11
CA GLY A 142 3.78 33.89 25.45
C GLY A 142 3.38 32.90 26.55
N GLN A 143 3.34 31.60 26.27
CA GLN A 143 3.12 30.55 27.28
C GLN A 143 4.44 29.87 27.68
N PRO A 144 4.54 29.32 28.90
CA PRO A 144 5.71 28.56 29.31
C PRO A 144 5.91 27.33 28.41
N PRO A 145 7.17 26.87 28.25
CA PRO A 145 7.46 25.67 27.47
C PRO A 145 6.72 24.44 27.99
N ARG A 146 6.15 23.64 27.08
CA ARG A 146 5.44 22.40 27.44
C ARG A 146 6.38 21.38 28.08
N PRO A 147 5.91 20.55 29.02
CA PRO A 147 6.73 19.53 29.66
C PRO A 147 7.20 18.49 28.64
N LEU A 148 8.45 18.04 28.79
CA LEU A 148 9.00 16.94 28.01
C LEU A 148 8.35 15.63 28.46
N ARG A 149 7.91 14.82 27.49
CA ARG A 149 7.30 13.50 27.73
C ARG A 149 8.14 12.43 27.05
N GLN A 150 8.33 11.30 27.73
CA GLN A 150 9.06 10.17 27.15
C GLN A 150 8.28 9.56 25.98
N LEU A 151 8.99 9.28 24.90
CA LEU A 151 8.47 8.54 23.75
C LEU A 151 8.42 7.04 24.05
N THR A 152 7.19 6.50 24.10
CA THR A 152 6.94 5.06 24.25
C THR A 152 6.38 4.43 22.98
N ALA A 153 5.72 5.21 22.12
CA ALA A 153 5.10 4.73 20.89
C ALA A 153 6.13 4.57 19.75
N ALA A 154 6.58 3.34 19.52
CA ALA A 154 7.42 2.99 18.38
C ALA A 154 6.59 2.79 17.10
N VAL A 155 7.18 3.11 15.93
CA VAL A 155 6.59 2.82 14.61
C VAL A 155 7.32 1.66 13.97
N PHE A 156 6.65 0.96 13.07
CA PHE A 156 7.13 -0.28 12.47
C PHE A 156 8.53 -0.23 11.86
N PHE A 157 8.95 0.92 11.32
CA PHE A 157 10.28 1.08 10.73
C PHE A 157 11.30 1.75 11.66
N ALA A 158 10.89 2.41 12.75
CA ALA A 158 11.78 3.23 13.58
C ALA A 158 11.56 3.00 15.08
N GLY A 159 12.66 2.77 15.81
CA GLY A 159 12.62 2.57 17.26
C GLY A 159 12.69 3.88 18.05
N THR A 160 12.29 3.84 19.32
CA THR A 160 12.42 4.97 20.27
C THR A 160 13.54 4.77 21.30
N SER A 161 14.29 3.68 21.20
CA SER A 161 15.39 3.32 22.10
C SER A 161 16.77 3.32 21.46
N GLU A 162 16.84 3.78 20.20
CA GLU A 162 18.07 3.82 19.40
C GLU A 162 18.82 5.14 19.59
N ARG A 163 20.12 5.14 19.25
CA ARG A 163 20.98 6.33 19.29
C ARG A 163 20.46 7.48 18.43
N THR A 164 19.71 7.16 17.37
CA THR A 164 19.13 8.13 16.43
C THR A 164 17.62 8.14 16.59
N LEU A 165 17.04 9.34 16.65
CA LEU A 165 15.61 9.57 16.64
C LEU A 165 15.18 10.07 15.26
N ASP A 166 14.29 9.31 14.63
CA ASP A 166 13.81 9.60 13.27
C ASP A 166 12.91 10.85 13.21
N ALA A 167 12.93 11.53 12.06
CA ALA A 167 12.28 12.83 11.87
C ALA A 167 10.76 12.85 12.17
N VAL A 168 10.07 11.71 12.04
CA VAL A 168 8.64 11.57 12.40
C VAL A 168 8.36 11.84 13.89
N TYR A 169 9.38 11.75 14.74
CA TYR A 169 9.29 12.00 16.17
C TYR A 169 9.76 13.39 16.58
N VAL A 170 10.28 14.19 15.66
CA VAL A 170 10.88 15.50 15.95
C VAL A 170 9.83 16.59 15.68
N PRO A 171 9.18 17.14 16.72
CA PRO A 171 8.12 18.14 16.53
C PRO A 171 8.70 19.48 16.07
N VAL A 172 8.18 20.02 14.97
CA VAL A 172 8.54 21.35 14.46
C VAL A 172 8.25 22.41 15.52
N GLY A 173 9.23 23.27 15.83
CA GLY A 173 9.11 24.28 16.88
C GLY A 173 9.04 23.73 18.31
N GLY A 174 9.18 22.42 18.49
CA GLY A 174 9.15 21.75 19.78
C GLY A 174 10.55 21.55 20.37
N ARG A 175 10.65 20.61 21.30
CA ARG A 175 11.91 20.30 22.00
C ARG A 175 12.17 18.82 22.04
N VAL A 176 13.44 18.45 22.01
CA VAL A 176 13.90 17.06 22.09
C VAL A 176 14.99 16.95 23.15
N GLN A 177 14.95 15.89 23.93
CA GLN A 177 15.96 15.55 24.92
C GLN A 177 16.29 14.07 24.82
N CYS A 178 17.58 13.73 24.91
CA CYS A 178 18.04 12.35 24.99
C CYS A 178 18.36 11.99 26.44
N ALA A 179 18.08 10.75 26.85
CA ALA A 179 18.80 10.11 27.94
C ALA A 179 19.56 8.90 27.42
N ALA A 180 20.82 8.79 27.79
CA ALA A 180 21.69 7.67 27.44
C ALA A 180 22.04 6.89 28.71
N ARG A 181 21.72 5.59 28.72
CA ARG A 181 22.06 4.67 29.80
C ARG A 181 23.28 3.86 29.40
N ALA A 182 24.37 4.02 30.13
CA ALA A 182 25.60 3.28 29.89
C ALA A 182 25.36 1.78 30.06
N ALA A 183 26.12 0.98 29.34
CA ALA A 183 26.16 -0.47 29.50
C ALA A 183 27.60 -0.95 29.47
N ASP A 184 27.88 -2.06 30.17
CA ASP A 184 29.17 -2.74 30.06
C ASP A 184 29.21 -3.67 28.84
N ALA A 185 30.36 -4.30 28.59
CA ALA A 185 30.53 -5.28 27.52
C ALA A 185 29.65 -6.55 27.67
N ALA A 186 29.07 -6.79 28.85
CA ALA A 186 28.13 -7.88 29.10
C ALA A 186 26.66 -7.44 28.91
N GLY A 187 26.42 -6.19 28.49
CA GLY A 187 25.09 -5.62 28.29
C GLY A 187 24.36 -5.27 29.59
N ARG A 188 25.05 -5.23 30.74
CA ARG A 188 24.44 -4.88 32.02
C ARG A 188 24.24 -3.35 32.09
N PRO A 189 23.05 -2.88 32.51
CA PRO A 189 22.76 -1.46 32.57
C PRO A 189 23.56 -0.79 33.70
N GLY A 190 24.11 0.38 33.40
CA GLY A 190 24.77 1.27 34.35
C GLY A 190 23.97 2.57 34.58
N SER A 191 24.69 3.64 34.91
CA SER A 191 24.11 4.95 35.16
C SER A 191 23.61 5.62 33.88
N GLU A 192 22.64 6.50 34.04
CA GLU A 192 21.98 7.18 32.94
C GLU A 192 22.10 8.69 33.06
N LEU A 193 22.48 9.33 31.96
CA LEU A 193 22.63 10.78 31.89
C LEU A 193 21.68 11.38 30.86
N LEU A 194 21.17 12.56 31.19
CA LEU A 194 20.28 13.36 30.36
C LEU A 194 21.07 14.44 29.62
N SER A 195 20.74 14.64 28.34
CA SER A 195 21.20 15.81 27.59
C SER A 195 20.49 17.07 28.09
N ARG A 196 20.98 18.24 27.66
CA ARG A 196 20.15 19.45 27.69
C ARG A 196 19.01 19.29 26.67
N PRO A 197 17.81 19.82 26.95
CA PRO A 197 16.77 19.93 25.94
C PRO A 197 17.24 20.82 24.78
N ALA A 198 17.12 20.32 23.56
CA ALA A 198 17.45 21.03 22.34
C ALA A 198 16.15 21.50 21.64
N GLU A 199 16.15 22.74 21.16
CA GLU A 199 15.02 23.36 20.47
C GLU A 199 15.02 22.97 18.99
N VAL A 200 13.86 22.64 18.46
CA VAL A 200 13.66 22.38 17.02
C VAL A 200 13.25 23.69 16.37
N ASP A 201 13.96 24.07 15.31
CA ASP A 201 13.69 25.30 14.58
C ASP A 201 12.26 25.28 13.98
N ALA A 202 11.49 26.33 14.23
CA ALA A 202 10.13 26.47 13.70
C ALA A 202 10.08 27.12 12.32
N ALA A 203 11.13 27.87 11.96
CA ALA A 203 11.19 28.65 10.73
C ALA A 203 12.08 27.99 9.65
N ARG A 204 13.05 27.17 10.07
CA ARG A 204 13.97 26.47 9.17
C ARG A 204 13.68 24.97 9.20
N GLY A 205 13.09 24.49 8.11
CA GLY A 205 12.77 23.09 7.88
C GLY A 205 13.24 22.61 6.51
N LEU A 206 13.05 21.32 6.23
CA LEU A 206 13.29 20.77 4.89
C LEU A 206 12.09 21.03 3.98
N CYS A 207 10.90 20.75 4.49
CA CYS A 207 9.65 20.79 3.75
C CYS A 207 8.60 21.62 4.51
N GLU A 208 8.46 22.87 4.10
CA GLU A 208 7.48 23.79 4.65
C GLU A 208 6.06 23.46 4.14
N PRO A 209 5.02 23.54 4.99
CA PRO A 209 3.64 23.41 4.54
C PRO A 209 3.23 24.63 3.68
N ARG A 210 2.47 24.40 2.60
CA ARG A 210 2.00 25.50 1.71
C ARG A 210 1.15 26.55 2.42
N LEU A 211 0.37 26.15 3.41
CA LEU A 211 -0.34 27.06 4.31
C LEU A 211 0.11 26.79 5.75
N ALA A 212 0.73 27.80 6.35
CA ALA A 212 1.13 27.78 7.76
C ALA A 212 -0.07 27.44 8.66
N GLY A 213 0.12 26.44 9.54
CA GLY A 213 -0.93 26.00 10.47
C GLY A 213 -2.04 25.13 9.86
N THR A 214 -1.95 24.76 8.57
CA THR A 214 -2.86 23.77 7.97
C THR A 214 -2.15 22.44 7.77
N ILE A 215 -2.77 21.36 8.24
CA ILE A 215 -2.26 19.99 8.18
C ILE A 215 -3.25 19.17 7.34
N GLY A 216 -2.75 18.35 6.41
CA GLY A 216 -3.60 17.46 5.60
C GLY A 216 -4.45 18.14 4.52
N ALA A 217 -4.20 19.42 4.23
CA ALA A 217 -4.94 20.17 3.20
C ALA A 217 -4.53 19.81 1.76
N GLU A 218 -3.38 19.16 1.57
CA GLU A 218 -2.86 18.84 0.25
C GLU A 218 -3.24 17.42 -0.19
N PRO A 219 -4.02 17.27 -1.29
CA PRO A 219 -4.44 15.96 -1.76
C PRO A 219 -3.24 15.16 -2.29
N PHE A 220 -3.15 13.90 -1.90
CA PHE A 220 -2.25 12.95 -2.53
C PHE A 220 -2.67 12.69 -3.99
N THR A 221 -1.72 12.27 -4.82
CA THR A 221 -1.99 11.80 -6.19
C THR A 221 -1.75 10.30 -6.26
N ALA A 222 -2.73 9.54 -6.73
CA ALA A 222 -2.57 8.11 -6.94
C ALA A 222 -3.00 7.70 -8.35
N LYS A 223 -2.29 6.75 -8.93
CA LYS A 223 -2.49 6.27 -10.30
C LYS A 223 -2.36 4.77 -10.35
N LEU A 224 -3.21 4.14 -11.15
CA LEU A 224 -3.08 2.75 -11.55
C LEU A 224 -2.61 2.70 -13.00
N LYS A 225 -1.70 1.80 -13.31
CA LYS A 225 -1.24 1.54 -14.67
C LYS A 225 -1.10 0.04 -14.87
N TYR A 226 -1.77 -0.50 -15.89
CA TYR A 226 -1.49 -1.87 -16.34
C TYR A 226 -0.15 -1.88 -17.08
N THR A 227 0.76 -2.76 -16.71
CA THR A 227 2.11 -2.83 -17.30
C THR A 227 2.09 -3.49 -18.69
N GLY A 228 1.10 -4.33 -18.98
CA GLY A 228 1.00 -5.04 -20.26
C GLY A 228 1.86 -6.32 -20.29
N ALA A 229 1.72 -7.09 -21.37
CA ALA A 229 2.53 -8.30 -21.59
C ALA A 229 3.98 -7.96 -21.97
N ASP A 230 4.18 -6.79 -22.59
CA ASP A 230 5.46 -6.36 -23.16
C ASP A 230 6.42 -5.72 -22.13
N ASP A 231 5.99 -5.55 -20.86
CA ASP A 231 6.89 -5.04 -19.82
C ASP A 231 7.95 -6.11 -19.49
N PRO A 232 9.25 -5.82 -19.70
CA PRO A 232 10.32 -6.81 -19.56
C PRO A 232 10.56 -7.24 -18.11
N THR A 233 10.06 -6.45 -17.14
CA THR A 233 10.31 -6.66 -15.71
C THR A 233 9.09 -7.15 -14.96
N HIS A 234 7.90 -6.63 -15.29
CA HIS A 234 6.67 -6.92 -14.56
C HIS A 234 5.50 -7.16 -15.51
N PRO A 235 5.51 -8.24 -16.30
CA PRO A 235 4.44 -8.52 -17.27
C PRO A 235 3.12 -8.83 -16.56
N HIS A 236 2.02 -8.35 -17.14
CA HIS A 236 0.64 -8.56 -16.67
C HIS A 236 0.35 -8.10 -15.23
N LYS A 237 1.04 -7.07 -14.76
CA LYS A 237 0.84 -6.48 -13.43
C LYS A 237 0.06 -5.18 -13.51
N VAL A 238 -0.54 -4.81 -12.39
CA VAL A 238 -1.10 -3.49 -12.16
C VAL A 238 -0.17 -2.76 -11.20
N ARG A 239 0.49 -1.73 -11.73
CA ARG A 239 1.34 -0.81 -10.98
C ARG A 239 0.47 0.22 -10.28
N VAL A 240 0.60 0.28 -8.97
CA VAL A 240 -0.01 1.27 -8.09
C VAL A 240 1.06 2.28 -7.72
N THR A 241 0.88 3.54 -8.12
CA THR A 241 1.79 4.64 -7.74
C THR A 241 1.03 5.64 -6.89
N VAL A 242 1.55 5.96 -5.71
CA VAL A 242 1.00 6.95 -4.79
C VAL A 242 2.07 7.99 -4.49
N LEU A 243 1.74 9.26 -4.70
CA LEU A 243 2.55 10.43 -4.42
C LEU A 243 1.88 11.23 -3.31
N ILE A 244 2.54 11.36 -2.16
CA ILE A 244 2.00 12.07 -1.00
C ILE A 244 2.90 13.29 -0.71
N PRO A 245 2.38 14.52 -0.74
CA PRO A 245 3.13 15.71 -0.33
C PRO A 245 3.67 15.55 1.10
N HIS A 246 4.96 15.83 1.26
CA HIS A 246 5.64 15.77 2.55
C HIS A 246 5.66 17.13 3.23
N VAL A 247 5.49 17.12 4.54
CA VAL A 247 5.79 18.23 5.44
C VAL A 247 6.59 17.68 6.61
N ASP A 248 7.44 18.49 7.21
CA ASP A 248 8.32 18.05 8.30
C ASP A 248 7.54 17.38 9.45
N GLY A 249 8.03 16.22 9.90
CA GLY A 249 7.38 15.41 10.94
C GLY A 249 6.21 14.54 10.47
N LEU A 250 5.84 14.59 9.18
CA LEU A 250 4.79 13.73 8.61
C LEU A 250 5.25 12.28 8.47
N LEU A 251 4.46 11.36 9.03
CA LEU A 251 4.46 9.94 8.69
C LEU A 251 3.31 9.64 7.71
N PRO A 252 3.60 9.30 6.44
CA PRO A 252 2.55 8.86 5.52
C PRO A 252 2.19 7.39 5.76
N ALA A 253 0.92 7.12 6.02
CA ALA A 253 0.38 5.76 6.05
C ALA A 253 -0.57 5.56 4.88
N LEU A 254 -0.42 4.48 4.11
CA LEU A 254 -1.34 4.15 3.02
C LEU A 254 -1.67 2.66 3.03
N SER A 255 -2.91 2.33 2.73
CA SER A 255 -3.43 0.97 2.76
C SER A 255 -4.66 0.84 1.86
N THR A 256 -4.90 -0.35 1.30
CA THR A 256 -6.16 -0.63 0.61
C THR A 256 -7.32 -0.98 1.55
N ARG A 257 -7.05 -1.06 2.86
CA ARG A 257 -8.05 -1.13 3.94
C ARG A 257 -8.07 0.14 4.79
N PRO A 258 -9.21 0.49 5.42
CA PRO A 258 -9.32 1.64 6.32
C PRO A 258 -8.25 1.60 7.42
N LEU A 259 -7.56 2.72 7.62
CA LEU A 259 -6.56 2.91 8.67
C LEU A 259 -7.27 3.43 9.92
N ASN A 260 -7.38 2.57 10.93
CA ASN A 260 -8.03 2.91 12.20
C ASN A 260 -7.08 2.51 13.35
N ASN A 261 -7.11 3.24 14.47
CA ASN A 261 -6.33 2.93 15.67
C ASN A 261 -4.81 2.86 15.37
N PHE A 262 -4.16 4.03 15.37
CA PHE A 262 -2.74 4.16 15.00
C PHE A 262 -1.77 3.56 16.01
N ASP A 263 -2.17 3.37 17.26
CA ASP A 263 -1.38 2.62 18.25
C ASP A 263 -1.18 1.16 17.79
N LEU A 264 -2.27 0.49 17.41
CA LEU A 264 -2.19 -0.87 16.87
C LEU A 264 -1.58 -0.91 15.45
N THR A 265 -1.92 0.06 14.60
CA THR A 265 -1.49 0.05 13.19
C THR A 265 0.02 0.30 13.04
N LEU A 266 0.60 1.15 13.88
CA LEU A 266 2.03 1.48 13.83
C LEU A 266 2.87 0.60 14.76
N GLY A 267 2.35 0.26 15.95
CA GLY A 267 3.08 -0.48 16.98
C GLY A 267 2.91 -2.00 16.96
N SER A 268 1.71 -2.53 16.67
CA SER A 268 1.45 -3.97 16.77
C SER A 268 1.74 -4.71 15.45
N ARG A 269 2.80 -5.53 15.44
CA ARG A 269 3.17 -6.37 14.29
C ARG A 269 2.03 -7.30 13.85
N ALA A 270 1.31 -7.92 14.79
CA ALA A 270 0.24 -8.88 14.45
C ALA A 270 -0.98 -8.22 13.78
N ALA A 271 -1.47 -7.10 14.35
CA ALA A 271 -2.62 -6.38 13.80
C ALA A 271 -2.31 -5.78 12.42
N ARG A 272 -1.11 -5.20 12.28
CA ARG A 272 -0.63 -4.61 11.03
C ARG A 272 -0.52 -5.64 9.91
N LEU A 273 0.13 -6.79 10.16
CA LEU A 273 0.27 -7.87 9.18
C LEU A 273 -1.05 -8.51 8.78
N GLY A 274 -1.99 -8.62 9.73
CA GLY A 274 -3.31 -9.21 9.47
C GLY A 274 -4.19 -8.32 8.59
N ASN A 275 -4.22 -7.02 8.88
CA ASN A 275 -5.19 -6.09 8.31
C ASN A 275 -4.66 -5.30 7.10
N HIS A 276 -3.36 -5.01 7.04
CA HIS A 276 -2.79 -4.06 6.07
C HIS A 276 -1.81 -4.74 5.10
N ARG A 277 -2.26 -5.81 4.44
CA ARG A 277 -1.42 -6.62 3.52
C ARG A 277 -0.93 -5.86 2.28
N CYS A 278 -1.73 -4.93 1.77
CA CYS A 278 -1.40 -4.09 0.62
C CYS A 278 -1.22 -2.65 1.10
N SER A 279 -0.11 -2.37 1.78
CA SER A 279 0.17 -1.11 2.45
C SER A 279 1.67 -0.78 2.46
N ASN A 280 2.02 0.46 2.75
CA ASN A 280 3.41 0.86 3.03
C ASN A 280 3.83 0.60 4.49
N LEU A 281 2.97 -0.06 5.28
CA LEU A 281 3.18 -0.33 6.69
C LEU A 281 3.93 -1.64 6.95
N LEU A 282 4.33 -2.33 5.88
CA LEU A 282 5.05 -3.60 5.95
C LEU A 282 6.50 -3.38 5.52
N ASP A 283 7.45 -3.87 6.31
CA ASP A 283 8.84 -3.94 5.86
C ASP A 283 9.01 -5.07 4.81
N ALA A 284 10.14 -5.09 4.12
CA ALA A 284 10.40 -5.99 3.00
C ALA A 284 10.30 -7.49 3.36
N ASP A 285 10.62 -7.88 4.60
CA ASP A 285 10.47 -9.26 5.11
C ASP A 285 9.03 -9.60 5.51
N GLU A 286 8.18 -8.58 5.68
CA GLU A 286 6.80 -8.70 6.14
C GLU A 286 5.79 -8.83 5.00
N VAL A 287 6.20 -8.45 3.79
CA VAL A 287 5.40 -8.53 2.57
C VAL A 287 5.09 -10.00 2.26
N ARG A 288 3.81 -10.37 2.36
CA ARG A 288 3.30 -11.71 2.01
C ARG A 288 2.67 -11.78 0.61
N THR A 289 2.49 -10.62 -0.01
CA THR A 289 2.05 -10.46 -1.39
C THR A 289 3.22 -10.69 -2.35
N GLY A 290 2.96 -10.89 -3.64
CA GLY A 290 4.01 -11.07 -4.65
C GLY A 290 4.91 -9.84 -4.82
N ALA A 291 4.41 -8.66 -4.44
CA ALA A 291 5.17 -7.41 -4.34
C ALA A 291 4.60 -6.53 -3.21
N GLY A 292 5.31 -5.47 -2.84
CA GLY A 292 4.88 -4.51 -1.82
C GLY A 292 5.46 -3.13 -2.08
N PHE A 293 5.02 -2.12 -1.31
CA PHE A 293 5.48 -0.74 -1.47
C PHE A 293 6.90 -0.52 -0.92
N ILE A 294 7.33 -1.32 0.04
CA ILE A 294 8.69 -1.34 0.60
C ILE A 294 9.43 -2.57 0.07
N THR A 295 10.69 -2.41 -0.33
CA THR A 295 11.53 -3.50 -0.85
C THR A 295 12.87 -3.52 -0.12
N ASN A 296 13.68 -4.58 -0.32
CA ASN A 296 14.96 -4.74 0.38
C ASN A 296 16.05 -3.71 0.03
N ALA A 297 15.91 -2.93 -1.04
CA ALA A 297 16.91 -1.93 -1.41
C ALA A 297 16.93 -0.76 -0.41
N THR A 298 18.11 -0.39 0.07
CA THR A 298 18.34 0.72 1.03
C THR A 298 18.87 2.00 0.37
N ALA A 299 19.43 1.89 -0.84
CA ALA A 299 19.89 3.03 -1.63
C ALA A 299 18.72 3.73 -2.34
N ALA A 300 18.85 5.05 -2.53
CA ALA A 300 17.91 5.82 -3.33
C ALA A 300 17.92 5.33 -4.79
N PRO A 301 16.75 5.24 -5.46
CA PRO A 301 16.68 4.85 -6.86
C PRO A 301 17.41 5.87 -7.77
N PRO A 302 18.02 5.46 -8.89
CA PRO A 302 18.82 6.34 -9.76
C PRO A 302 18.05 7.55 -10.30
N ALA A 303 16.73 7.44 -10.45
CA ALA A 303 15.86 8.53 -10.90
C ALA A 303 15.65 9.64 -9.85
N ALA A 304 15.99 9.38 -8.57
CA ALA A 304 15.96 10.32 -7.46
C ALA A 304 17.37 10.79 -7.07
N ALA A 305 18.34 10.71 -7.99
CA ALA A 305 19.77 11.01 -7.78
C ALA A 305 20.08 12.51 -7.60
N ALA A 306 19.31 13.17 -6.74
CA ALA A 306 19.77 14.34 -6.01
C ALA A 306 20.81 13.92 -4.96
N PRO A 307 21.75 14.79 -4.56
CA PRO A 307 22.71 14.49 -3.51
C PRO A 307 21.97 14.17 -2.20
N VAL A 308 21.91 12.90 -1.79
CA VAL A 308 21.27 12.47 -0.55
C VAL A 308 21.85 13.29 0.61
N ALA A 309 20.97 13.90 1.41
CA ALA A 309 21.39 14.70 2.56
C ALA A 309 22.29 13.88 3.50
N ALA A 310 23.27 14.55 4.13
CA ALA A 310 24.36 13.90 4.86
C ALA A 310 23.84 12.93 5.93
N HIS A 311 24.36 11.71 5.93
CA HIS A 311 23.96 10.63 6.85
C HIS A 311 22.48 10.17 6.80
N GLN A 312 21.66 10.68 5.87
CA GLN A 312 20.25 10.28 5.77
C GLN A 312 20.09 8.78 5.47
N LEU A 313 20.95 8.21 4.63
CA LEU A 313 20.92 6.77 4.30
C LEU A 313 22.12 5.99 4.88
N ASP A 314 22.65 6.45 6.01
CA ASP A 314 23.81 5.85 6.67
C ASP A 314 23.43 4.63 7.53
N ALA A 315 23.91 3.45 7.12
CA ALA A 315 23.65 2.18 7.79
C ALA A 315 24.40 1.99 9.11
N ALA A 316 25.42 2.81 9.41
CA ALA A 316 26.11 2.79 10.70
C ALA A 316 25.34 3.59 11.78
N LEU A 317 24.48 4.51 11.38
CA LEU A 317 23.71 5.37 12.27
C LEU A 317 22.23 4.96 12.35
N ARG A 318 21.67 4.37 11.29
CA ARG A 318 20.24 4.04 11.20
C ARG A 318 20.01 2.58 10.81
N PRO A 319 18.95 1.93 11.33
CA PRO A 319 18.67 0.54 11.02
C PRO A 319 18.16 0.38 9.58
N ALA A 320 18.38 -0.80 8.99
CA ALA A 320 18.05 -1.08 7.60
C ALA A 320 16.56 -0.83 7.25
N ARG A 321 15.65 -1.15 8.18
CA ARG A 321 14.19 -0.90 8.03
C ARG A 321 13.86 0.59 7.85
N THR A 322 14.51 1.46 8.61
CA THR A 322 14.38 2.92 8.46
C THR A 322 14.87 3.37 7.09
N LEU A 323 16.03 2.87 6.65
CA LEU A 323 16.59 3.22 5.34
C LEU A 323 15.67 2.80 4.19
N ARG A 324 15.12 1.58 4.24
CA ARG A 324 14.17 1.07 3.24
C ARG A 324 12.89 1.89 3.16
N PHE A 325 12.44 2.44 4.29
CA PHE A 325 11.27 3.33 4.32
C PHE A 325 11.59 4.70 3.72
N TYR A 326 12.61 5.39 4.25
CA TYR A 326 12.97 6.75 3.86
C TYR A 326 13.55 6.91 2.46
N ARG A 327 14.03 5.84 1.81
CA ARG A 327 14.38 5.91 0.37
C ARG A 327 13.19 6.33 -0.52
N SER A 328 11.97 6.17 -0.02
CA SER A 328 10.73 6.52 -0.72
C SER A 328 10.43 8.02 -0.63
N LEU A 329 11.17 8.76 0.20
CA LEU A 329 11.06 10.21 0.32
C LEU A 329 12.01 10.90 -0.66
N ASP A 330 11.44 11.71 -1.54
CA ASP A 330 12.18 12.74 -2.27
C ASP A 330 12.19 14.02 -1.44
N TRP A 331 13.35 14.34 -0.87
CA TRP A 331 13.55 15.50 0.00
C TRP A 331 13.63 16.83 -0.75
N GLN A 332 14.01 16.83 -2.04
CA GLN A 332 14.02 18.05 -2.85
C GLN A 332 12.63 18.36 -3.39
N GLY A 333 11.92 17.31 -3.81
CA GLY A 333 10.54 17.42 -4.26
C GLY A 333 9.53 17.57 -3.12
N CYS A 334 9.93 17.32 -1.87
CA CYS A 334 9.04 17.20 -0.71
C CYS A 334 7.85 16.28 -0.99
N VAL A 335 8.13 15.09 -1.54
CA VAL A 335 7.09 14.12 -1.92
C VAL A 335 7.53 12.71 -1.54
N TRP A 336 6.65 11.98 -0.88
CA TRP A 336 6.77 10.53 -0.74
C TRP A 336 6.25 9.84 -1.99
N ARG A 337 7.07 8.96 -2.58
CA ARG A 337 6.74 8.13 -3.73
C ARG A 337 6.70 6.66 -3.31
N PHE A 338 5.50 6.10 -3.28
CA PHE A 338 5.29 4.67 -3.08
C PHE A 338 4.84 4.01 -4.37
N GLU A 339 5.48 2.91 -4.74
CA GLU A 339 5.20 2.17 -5.96
C GLU A 339 5.19 0.67 -5.66
N ALA A 340 4.16 -0.03 -6.12
CA ALA A 340 4.03 -1.48 -5.96
C ALA A 340 3.30 -2.09 -7.17
N GLU A 341 3.62 -3.34 -7.49
CA GLU A 341 3.09 -4.02 -8.68
C GLU A 341 2.41 -5.32 -8.31
N TYR A 342 1.08 -5.31 -8.33
CA TYR A 342 0.27 -6.43 -7.92
C TYR A 342 -0.33 -7.14 -9.14
N SER A 343 -0.64 -8.44 -9.02
CA SER A 343 -1.50 -9.07 -10.02
C SER A 343 -2.96 -8.63 -9.84
N VAL A 344 -3.77 -8.74 -10.89
CA VAL A 344 -5.21 -8.44 -10.77
C VAL A 344 -5.87 -9.37 -9.75
N SER A 345 -5.54 -10.67 -9.78
CA SER A 345 -6.06 -11.65 -8.83
C SER A 345 -5.74 -11.28 -7.39
N GLU A 346 -4.51 -10.85 -7.11
CA GLU A 346 -4.06 -10.44 -5.78
C GLU A 346 -4.72 -9.14 -5.30
N LEU A 347 -4.89 -8.17 -6.20
CA LEU A 347 -5.64 -6.95 -5.89
C LEU A 347 -7.07 -7.27 -5.45
N VAL A 348 -7.72 -8.20 -6.11
CA VAL A 348 -9.11 -8.60 -5.81
C VAL A 348 -9.18 -9.43 -4.53
N SER A 349 -8.40 -10.51 -4.42
CA SER A 349 -8.51 -11.47 -3.33
C SER A 349 -7.88 -10.99 -2.02
N VAL A 350 -6.83 -10.16 -2.08
CA VAL A 350 -6.09 -9.71 -0.90
C VAL A 350 -6.34 -8.23 -0.61
N CYS A 351 -6.24 -7.38 -1.64
CA CYS A 351 -6.28 -5.94 -1.46
C CYS A 351 -7.69 -5.34 -1.47
N GLY A 352 -8.73 -6.12 -1.75
CA GLY A 352 -10.13 -5.68 -1.73
C GLY A 352 -10.57 -4.89 -2.97
N ALA A 353 -9.86 -5.03 -4.09
CA ALA A 353 -10.28 -4.45 -5.36
C ALA A 353 -11.55 -5.11 -5.89
N ARG A 354 -12.35 -4.33 -6.62
CA ARG A 354 -13.59 -4.75 -7.26
C ARG A 354 -13.46 -4.62 -8.76
N ILE A 355 -14.16 -5.48 -9.48
CA ILE A 355 -14.19 -5.44 -10.94
C ILE A 355 -15.60 -5.10 -11.39
N GLY A 356 -15.71 -4.16 -12.31
CA GLY A 356 -16.95 -3.76 -12.96
C GLY A 356 -16.81 -3.76 -14.48
N ALA A 357 -17.96 -3.72 -15.16
CA ALA A 357 -18.02 -3.47 -16.60
C ALA A 357 -17.78 -1.97 -16.86
N ALA A 358 -16.91 -1.64 -17.81
CA ALA A 358 -16.79 -0.26 -18.28
C ALA A 358 -18.03 0.11 -19.13
N PRO A 359 -18.50 1.37 -19.09
CA PRO A 359 -19.51 1.83 -20.05
C PRO A 359 -18.92 1.70 -21.47
N ALA A 360 -19.64 1.00 -22.34
CA ALA A 360 -19.24 0.80 -23.72
C ALA A 360 -19.55 2.08 -24.51
N ASP A 361 -18.53 2.71 -25.10
CA ASP A 361 -18.73 3.60 -26.24
C ASP A 361 -18.94 2.72 -27.48
N ASP A 362 -19.98 3.02 -28.26
CA ASP A 362 -20.33 2.33 -29.51
C ASP A 362 -19.13 2.34 -30.47
N GLY A 363 -18.36 1.25 -30.49
CA GLY A 363 -17.28 1.05 -31.47
C GLY A 363 -16.01 0.33 -30.98
N LEU A 364 -15.82 0.07 -29.68
CA LEU A 364 -14.61 -0.60 -29.18
C LEU A 364 -14.76 -2.14 -29.14
N LEU A 365 -14.00 -2.83 -29.99
CA LEU A 365 -13.87 -4.29 -30.15
C LEU A 365 -13.11 -5.01 -29.00
N GLN A 366 -13.07 -4.46 -27.77
CA GLN A 366 -12.29 -5.01 -26.65
C GLN A 366 -13.13 -5.14 -25.37
N SER A 367 -12.99 -6.26 -24.64
CA SER A 367 -13.54 -6.40 -23.28
C SER A 367 -12.79 -5.48 -22.32
N LEU A 368 -13.42 -4.35 -22.00
CA LEU A 368 -12.91 -3.35 -21.06
C LEU A 368 -13.24 -3.79 -19.63
N VAL A 369 -12.21 -4.13 -18.86
CA VAL A 369 -12.33 -4.43 -17.44
C VAL A 369 -12.10 -3.14 -16.66
N ALA A 370 -13.08 -2.71 -15.87
CA ALA A 370 -12.92 -1.60 -14.94
C ALA A 370 -12.55 -2.13 -13.55
N LEU A 371 -11.27 -2.04 -13.21
CA LEU A 371 -10.77 -2.36 -11.87
C LEU A 371 -10.91 -1.14 -10.96
N THR A 372 -11.54 -1.33 -9.79
CA THR A 372 -11.67 -0.32 -8.75
C THR A 372 -10.93 -0.77 -7.49
N VAL A 373 -9.85 -0.09 -7.14
CA VAL A 373 -9.03 -0.40 -5.94
C VAL A 373 -9.32 0.65 -4.86
N PRO A 374 -9.80 0.27 -3.67
CA PRO A 374 -9.91 1.22 -2.56
C PRO A 374 -8.50 1.61 -2.08
N LEU A 375 -8.30 2.90 -1.80
CA LEU A 375 -7.06 3.41 -1.25
C LEU A 375 -7.36 4.41 -0.13
N TYR A 376 -6.80 4.15 1.03
CA TYR A 376 -6.84 5.00 2.22
C TYR A 376 -5.45 5.54 2.47
N VAL A 377 -5.35 6.85 2.67
CA VAL A 377 -4.10 7.56 2.96
C VAL A 377 -4.32 8.40 4.20
N SER A 378 -3.45 8.26 5.19
CA SER A 378 -3.49 9.00 6.43
C SER A 378 -2.20 9.79 6.63
N TYR A 379 -2.36 11.05 6.98
CA TYR A 379 -1.26 11.95 7.33
C TYR A 379 -1.10 11.93 8.83
N VAL A 380 -0.06 11.27 9.34
CA VAL A 380 0.12 11.00 10.77
C VAL A 380 1.23 11.89 11.32
N PHE A 381 0.98 12.46 12.51
CA PHE A 381 1.91 13.32 13.23
C PHE A 381 1.98 12.89 14.68
N LEU A 382 3.16 13.07 15.28
CA LEU A 382 3.33 12.83 16.70
C LEU A 382 2.54 13.87 17.52
N ALA A 383 1.75 13.40 18.48
CA ALA A 383 1.00 14.22 19.42
C ALA A 383 1.22 13.70 20.85
N PRO A 384 2.33 14.07 21.51
CA PRO A 384 2.74 13.52 22.82
C PRO A 384 1.74 13.76 23.96
N GLU A 385 0.84 14.72 23.80
CA GLU A 385 -0.19 15.10 24.76
C GLU A 385 -1.40 14.16 24.72
N THR A 386 -1.60 13.46 23.60
CA THR A 386 -2.75 12.57 23.39
C THR A 386 -2.49 11.19 24.01
N PRO A 387 -3.52 10.49 24.53
CA PRO A 387 -3.36 9.14 25.07
C PRO A 387 -2.75 8.16 24.07
N ASP A 388 -3.13 8.29 22.79
CA ASP A 388 -2.68 7.42 21.70
C ASP A 388 -1.32 7.85 21.13
N GLY A 389 -0.79 9.02 21.54
CA GLY A 389 0.49 9.56 21.07
C GLY A 389 0.51 10.08 19.63
N TRP A 390 -0.57 9.92 18.87
CA TRP A 390 -0.65 10.23 17.44
C TRP A 390 -1.87 11.08 17.08
N GLN A 391 -1.67 12.03 16.18
CA GLN A 391 -2.70 12.79 15.49
C GLN A 391 -2.70 12.35 14.03
N HIS A 392 -3.89 12.19 13.42
CA HIS A 392 -3.96 11.83 12.01
C HIS A 392 -5.08 12.58 11.26
N SER A 393 -4.93 12.64 9.94
CA SER A 393 -5.95 13.14 9.01
C SER A 393 -6.08 12.16 7.85
N ASP A 394 -7.27 11.60 7.69
CA ASP A 394 -7.51 10.49 6.76
C ASP A 394 -8.19 10.96 5.48
N MET A 395 -7.74 10.38 4.38
CA MET A 395 -8.32 10.55 3.06
C MET A 395 -8.62 9.18 2.47
N ALA A 396 -9.75 9.07 1.77
CA ALA A 396 -10.16 7.84 1.10
C ALA A 396 -10.48 8.14 -0.36
N THR A 397 -10.05 7.27 -1.27
CA THR A 397 -10.38 7.35 -2.68
C THR A 397 -10.58 5.95 -3.27
N GLN A 398 -11.26 5.90 -4.41
CA GLN A 398 -11.39 4.69 -5.22
C GLN A 398 -10.64 4.90 -6.52
N LEU A 399 -9.52 4.20 -6.68
CA LEU A 399 -8.73 4.24 -7.90
C LEU A 399 -9.39 3.39 -8.95
N ARG A 400 -9.65 3.97 -10.13
CA ARG A 400 -10.27 3.27 -11.25
C ARG A 400 -9.26 3.11 -12.37
N LEU A 401 -9.12 1.89 -12.88
CA LEU A 401 -8.34 1.56 -14.05
C LEU A 401 -9.24 0.80 -15.01
N THR A 402 -9.43 1.37 -16.21
CA THR A 402 -10.03 0.63 -17.31
C THR A 402 -8.91 0.17 -18.22
N PHE A 403 -8.79 -1.14 -18.41
CA PHE A 403 -7.84 -1.70 -19.36
C PHE A 403 -8.53 -2.78 -20.18
N ALA A 404 -8.15 -2.85 -21.45
CA ALA A 404 -8.55 -3.95 -22.31
C ALA A 404 -7.74 -5.18 -21.89
N TYR A 405 -8.44 -6.25 -21.56
CA TYR A 405 -7.85 -7.56 -21.32
C TYR A 405 -8.47 -8.53 -22.30
N ASP A 406 -7.62 -9.32 -22.95
CA ASP A 406 -8.06 -10.37 -23.84
C ASP A 406 -8.39 -11.62 -23.01
N THR A 407 -9.70 -11.95 -22.99
CA THR A 407 -10.32 -13.24 -22.65
C THR A 407 -10.69 -13.59 -21.19
N SER A 408 -12.00 -13.51 -20.89
CA SER A 408 -12.75 -14.58 -20.22
C SER A 408 -12.19 -15.22 -18.91
N VAL A 409 -11.87 -14.46 -17.86
CA VAL A 409 -11.61 -15.07 -16.53
C VAL A 409 -12.09 -14.15 -15.40
N LEU A 410 -13.39 -14.15 -15.12
CA LEU A 410 -13.96 -13.75 -13.82
C LEU A 410 -15.29 -14.46 -13.60
N TRP A 411 -15.19 -15.71 -13.17
CA TRP A 411 -16.31 -16.65 -13.08
C TRP A 411 -16.37 -17.25 -11.67
N SER A 412 -16.60 -16.42 -10.66
CA SER A 412 -16.88 -16.91 -9.30
C SER A 412 -18.26 -16.52 -8.75
N GLU A 413 -19.00 -15.61 -9.39
CA GLU A 413 -20.28 -15.12 -8.84
C GLU A 413 -21.41 -14.96 -9.89
N GLY A 414 -21.25 -15.46 -11.13
CA GLY A 414 -22.31 -15.47 -12.15
C GLY A 414 -22.70 -14.08 -12.68
N ILE A 415 -22.23 -13.73 -13.88
CA ILE A 415 -22.54 -12.44 -14.51
C ILE A 415 -23.55 -12.68 -15.63
N GLY A 416 -24.83 -12.47 -15.33
CA GLY A 416 -25.89 -12.37 -16.32
C GLY A 416 -27.22 -12.09 -15.64
N PRO A 417 -28.12 -11.27 -16.22
CA PRO A 417 -29.51 -11.28 -15.79
C PRO A 417 -30.04 -12.72 -15.91
N PRO A 418 -30.79 -13.25 -14.93
CA PRO A 418 -31.32 -14.61 -15.01
C PRO A 418 -32.13 -14.78 -16.29
N ALA A 419 -31.89 -15.88 -17.01
CA ALA A 419 -32.79 -16.28 -18.09
C ALA A 419 -34.12 -16.69 -17.45
N LEU A 420 -35.11 -15.81 -17.55
CA LEU A 420 -36.45 -16.00 -16.96
C LEU A 420 -37.32 -16.73 -17.97
N SER A 421 -37.72 -17.97 -17.64
CA SER A 421 -38.73 -18.70 -18.39
C SER A 421 -40.06 -18.65 -17.63
N PRO A 422 -41.21 -18.34 -18.27
CA PRO A 422 -42.51 -18.16 -17.60
C PRO A 422 -43.07 -19.45 -16.96
N ALA A 423 -42.41 -20.60 -17.16
CA ALA A 423 -42.78 -21.88 -16.60
C ALA A 423 -41.55 -22.69 -16.14
N GLY A 424 -40.98 -22.34 -14.99
CA GLY A 424 -40.41 -23.37 -14.10
C GLY A 424 -38.99 -23.22 -13.53
N GLY A 425 -38.28 -22.09 -13.63
CA GLY A 425 -36.98 -21.95 -12.94
C GLY A 425 -36.13 -20.76 -13.39
N GLN A 426 -34.93 -20.63 -12.81
CA GLN A 426 -33.91 -19.66 -13.21
C GLN A 426 -32.63 -20.41 -13.64
N LEU A 427 -31.97 -19.88 -14.68
CA LEU A 427 -30.67 -20.35 -15.15
C LEU A 427 -29.64 -19.22 -15.04
N HIS A 428 -28.53 -19.50 -14.37
CA HIS A 428 -27.43 -18.59 -14.10
C HIS A 428 -26.13 -19.13 -14.71
N PRO A 429 -25.54 -18.48 -15.73
CA PRO A 429 -24.26 -18.91 -16.28
C PRO A 429 -23.14 -18.70 -15.25
N THR A 430 -22.36 -19.74 -14.97
CA THR A 430 -21.32 -19.73 -13.94
C THR A 430 -19.90 -19.77 -14.48
N GLY A 431 -19.69 -20.18 -15.74
CA GLY A 431 -18.36 -20.25 -16.33
C GLY A 431 -18.38 -20.58 -17.83
N MET A 432 -17.40 -20.07 -18.58
CA MET A 432 -17.18 -20.43 -19.98
C MET A 432 -15.67 -20.54 -20.24
N ARG A 433 -15.25 -21.58 -20.95
CA ARG A 433 -13.83 -21.84 -21.26
C ARG A 433 -13.67 -22.58 -22.58
N LEU A 434 -12.53 -22.39 -23.24
CA LEU A 434 -12.03 -23.36 -24.23
C LEU A 434 -11.29 -24.47 -23.51
N ARG A 435 -11.55 -25.71 -23.90
CA ARG A 435 -10.71 -26.85 -23.50
C ARG A 435 -9.42 -26.84 -24.33
N GLU A 436 -8.42 -27.59 -23.87
CA GLU A 436 -7.11 -27.69 -24.54
C GLU A 436 -7.20 -28.18 -26.01
N ASP A 437 -8.29 -28.87 -26.36
CA ASP A 437 -8.60 -29.34 -27.70
C ASP A 437 -9.37 -28.32 -28.58
N GLY A 438 -9.52 -27.08 -28.09
CA GLY A 438 -10.16 -25.99 -28.82
C GLY A 438 -11.69 -26.01 -28.82
N ARG A 439 -12.32 -26.88 -28.03
CA ARG A 439 -13.79 -26.98 -27.91
C ARG A 439 -14.34 -26.10 -26.78
N LEU A 440 -15.50 -25.50 -26.99
CA LEU A 440 -16.17 -24.66 -25.99
C LEU A 440 -16.78 -25.53 -24.89
N ALA A 441 -16.53 -25.19 -23.63
CA ALA A 441 -17.21 -25.75 -22.46
C ALA A 441 -17.85 -24.62 -21.64
N VAL A 442 -19.16 -24.72 -21.39
CA VAL A 442 -19.96 -23.74 -20.65
C VAL A 442 -20.58 -24.41 -19.44
N THR A 443 -20.37 -23.83 -18.26
CA THR A 443 -20.97 -24.26 -17.00
C THR A 443 -22.03 -23.28 -16.55
N PHE A 444 -23.15 -23.80 -16.04
CA PHE A 444 -24.26 -22.99 -15.54
C PHE A 444 -24.96 -23.67 -14.35
N ARG A 445 -25.62 -22.84 -13.53
CA ARG A 445 -26.40 -23.24 -12.37
C ARG A 445 -27.88 -23.05 -12.65
N THR A 446 -28.72 -23.95 -12.18
CA THR A 446 -30.18 -23.83 -12.26
C THR A 446 -30.82 -23.88 -10.88
N GLU A 447 -31.89 -23.12 -10.71
CA GLU A 447 -32.74 -23.11 -9.53
C GLU A 447 -34.18 -23.43 -9.95
N ALA A 448 -34.71 -24.56 -9.48
CA ALA A 448 -36.06 -24.97 -9.80
C ALA A 448 -37.08 -24.10 -9.05
N ALA A 449 -38.06 -23.54 -9.76
CA ALA A 449 -39.15 -22.79 -9.13
C ALA A 449 -40.34 -23.70 -8.72
N PHE A 450 -40.11 -25.01 -8.69
CA PHE A 450 -41.10 -26.04 -8.38
C PHE A 450 -40.50 -27.09 -7.43
N ARG A 451 -41.36 -27.89 -6.78
CA ARG A 451 -40.91 -29.02 -5.95
C ARG A 451 -40.53 -30.20 -6.85
N GLY A 452 -39.25 -30.40 -7.04
CA GLY A 452 -38.69 -31.37 -7.99
C GLY A 452 -37.28 -30.97 -8.43
N MET A 453 -36.81 -31.51 -9.55
CA MET A 453 -35.50 -31.21 -10.13
C MET A 453 -35.50 -31.35 -11.65
N PHE A 454 -34.50 -30.78 -12.33
CA PHE A 454 -34.27 -31.04 -13.75
C PHE A 454 -33.45 -32.32 -13.95
N VAL A 455 -33.80 -33.12 -14.96
CA VAL A 455 -33.16 -34.40 -15.28
C VAL A 455 -32.68 -34.43 -16.73
N LEU A 456 -31.64 -35.22 -17.04
CA LEU A 456 -31.16 -35.39 -18.42
C LEU A 456 -32.18 -36.14 -19.29
N GLU A 457 -32.75 -37.22 -18.77
CA GLU A 457 -33.73 -38.06 -19.46
C GLU A 457 -34.66 -38.68 -18.41
N HIS A 458 -35.94 -38.86 -18.76
CA HIS A 458 -36.93 -39.48 -17.87
C HIS A 458 -37.55 -40.71 -18.54
N GLN A 459 -37.63 -41.84 -17.84
CA GLN A 459 -38.06 -43.13 -18.40
C GLN A 459 -39.48 -43.10 -19.01
N ALA A 460 -40.36 -42.25 -18.48
CA ALA A 460 -41.74 -42.11 -18.96
C ALA A 460 -41.88 -41.23 -20.22
N LEU A 461 -40.84 -40.49 -20.62
CA LEU A 461 -40.84 -39.65 -21.84
C LEU A 461 -39.89 -40.27 -22.88
N SER A 462 -40.42 -41.13 -23.76
CA SER A 462 -39.63 -41.74 -24.83
C SER A 462 -39.19 -40.71 -25.87
N GLY A 463 -37.89 -40.46 -25.98
CA GLY A 463 -37.31 -39.59 -27.02
C GLY A 463 -37.20 -38.10 -26.67
N VAL A 464 -37.59 -37.69 -25.46
CA VAL A 464 -37.43 -36.31 -24.98
C VAL A 464 -36.33 -36.26 -23.93
N ARG A 465 -35.25 -35.53 -24.24
CA ARG A 465 -34.10 -35.35 -23.34
C ARG A 465 -33.69 -33.89 -23.24
N SER A 466 -33.07 -33.53 -22.12
CA SER A 466 -32.44 -32.23 -21.94
C SER A 466 -31.31 -32.06 -22.95
N ARG A 467 -31.26 -30.92 -23.63
CA ARG A 467 -30.32 -30.66 -24.72
C ARG A 467 -30.01 -29.17 -24.86
N VAL A 468 -28.90 -28.88 -25.52
CA VAL A 468 -28.50 -27.52 -25.86
C VAL A 468 -28.41 -27.42 -27.38
N THR A 469 -28.99 -26.36 -27.94
CA THR A 469 -28.91 -26.05 -29.37
C THR A 469 -28.50 -24.60 -29.55
N SER A 470 -27.72 -24.30 -30.57
CA SER A 470 -27.41 -22.93 -30.97
C SER A 470 -28.32 -22.53 -32.12
N ASN A 471 -28.94 -21.35 -32.03
CA ASN A 471 -29.78 -20.80 -33.08
C ASN A 471 -28.95 -20.18 -34.21
N ASP A 472 -27.75 -19.69 -33.89
CA ASP A 472 -26.84 -19.04 -34.84
C ASP A 472 -25.82 -20.01 -35.46
N HIS A 473 -25.58 -21.17 -34.82
CA HIS A 473 -24.70 -22.24 -35.31
C HIS A 473 -25.44 -23.57 -35.40
N SER A 474 -26.35 -23.68 -36.36
CA SER A 474 -27.21 -24.86 -36.57
C SER A 474 -26.45 -26.17 -36.86
N GLU A 475 -25.21 -26.06 -37.32
CA GLU A 475 -24.30 -27.14 -37.69
C GLU A 475 -23.49 -27.70 -36.50
N MET A 476 -23.53 -27.04 -35.34
CA MET A 476 -22.79 -27.46 -34.14
C MET A 476 -23.68 -28.26 -33.20
N SER A 477 -23.16 -29.39 -32.72
CA SER A 477 -23.80 -30.20 -31.68
C SER A 477 -23.09 -30.03 -30.34
N PHE A 478 -23.86 -30.17 -29.26
CA PHE A 478 -23.41 -29.98 -27.89
C PHE A 478 -23.78 -31.18 -27.03
N THR A 479 -22.85 -31.58 -26.18
CA THR A 479 -23.05 -32.63 -25.18
C THR A 479 -23.32 -31.99 -23.82
N LEU A 480 -24.55 -32.13 -23.30
CA LEU A 480 -24.97 -31.62 -21.99
C LEU A 480 -24.81 -32.69 -20.90
N ARG A 481 -24.33 -32.29 -19.71
CA ARG A 481 -24.19 -33.15 -18.53
C ARG A 481 -24.62 -32.42 -17.26
N LEU A 482 -25.26 -33.16 -16.35
CA LEU A 482 -25.47 -32.75 -14.97
C LEU A 482 -24.21 -33.11 -14.18
N THR A 483 -23.52 -32.12 -13.62
CA THR A 483 -22.26 -32.35 -12.90
C THR A 483 -22.48 -32.47 -11.39
N HIS A 484 -23.46 -31.74 -10.84
CA HIS A 484 -23.76 -31.76 -9.41
C HIS A 484 -25.22 -31.38 -9.13
N SER A 485 -25.84 -31.98 -8.12
CA SER A 485 -27.20 -31.68 -7.69
C SER A 485 -27.33 -31.85 -6.18
N GLU A 486 -28.02 -30.95 -5.51
CA GLU A 486 -28.38 -31.11 -4.10
C GLU A 486 -29.39 -32.27 -3.92
N PRO A 487 -29.28 -33.07 -2.83
CA PRO A 487 -30.13 -34.24 -2.61
C PRO A 487 -31.48 -33.85 -1.99
N THR A 488 -32.23 -32.97 -2.66
CA THR A 488 -33.54 -32.48 -2.21
C THR A 488 -34.49 -32.25 -3.38
N PHE A 489 -35.80 -32.34 -3.13
CA PHE A 489 -36.84 -31.87 -4.07
C PHE A 489 -37.32 -30.45 -3.75
N GLU A 490 -36.85 -29.85 -2.66
CA GLU A 490 -37.20 -28.49 -2.28
C GLU A 490 -36.26 -27.49 -2.95
N GLN A 491 -36.53 -27.18 -4.23
CA GLN A 491 -35.80 -26.20 -5.04
C GLN A 491 -34.27 -26.44 -5.03
N PRO A 492 -33.79 -27.64 -5.41
CA PRO A 492 -32.37 -27.95 -5.38
C PRO A 492 -31.61 -27.05 -6.34
N THR A 493 -30.44 -26.60 -5.88
CA THR A 493 -29.43 -26.03 -6.76
C THR A 493 -28.78 -27.13 -7.59
N GLN A 494 -28.75 -26.97 -8.91
CA GLN A 494 -28.10 -27.93 -9.81
C GLN A 494 -27.06 -27.27 -10.70
N GLN A 495 -25.92 -27.93 -10.89
CA GLN A 495 -24.82 -27.47 -11.74
C GLN A 495 -24.69 -28.36 -12.98
N TRP A 496 -24.56 -27.70 -14.13
CA TRP A 496 -24.55 -28.31 -15.44
C TRP A 496 -23.33 -27.85 -16.25
N GLU A 497 -22.87 -28.69 -17.17
CA GLU A 497 -21.84 -28.35 -18.17
C GLU A 497 -22.32 -28.83 -19.55
N PHE A 498 -22.25 -27.98 -20.56
CA PHE A 498 -22.32 -28.41 -21.95
C PHE A 498 -21.00 -28.15 -22.67
N VAL A 499 -20.62 -29.07 -23.55
CA VAL A 499 -19.39 -28.99 -24.35
C VAL A 499 -19.73 -29.10 -25.82
N SER A 500 -19.15 -28.26 -26.67
CA SER A 500 -19.28 -28.38 -28.12
C SER A 500 -18.57 -29.63 -28.62
N ASP A 501 -19.15 -30.32 -29.59
CA ASP A 501 -18.53 -31.53 -30.13
C ASP A 501 -17.34 -31.21 -31.06
N PHE A 502 -17.35 -30.03 -31.69
CA PHE A 502 -16.32 -29.54 -32.61
C PHE A 502 -15.68 -28.22 -32.14
N ALA A 503 -14.44 -28.00 -32.57
CA ALA A 503 -13.70 -26.74 -32.41
C ALA A 503 -14.15 -25.72 -33.48
N ALA A 504 -14.46 -24.50 -33.09
CA ALA A 504 -14.89 -23.43 -33.99
C ALA A 504 -14.19 -22.11 -33.65
N ARG A 505 -14.02 -21.26 -34.66
CA ARG A 505 -13.41 -19.93 -34.49
C ARG A 505 -14.33 -18.94 -33.79
N ASP A 506 -15.64 -19.11 -33.93
CA ASP A 506 -16.65 -18.28 -33.32
C ASP A 506 -17.75 -19.21 -32.78
N TYR A 507 -18.09 -19.04 -31.50
CA TYR A 507 -19.20 -19.69 -30.84
C TYR A 507 -20.27 -18.69 -30.38
N SER A 508 -20.19 -17.44 -30.86
CA SER A 508 -21.06 -16.37 -30.44
C SER A 508 -22.45 -16.52 -31.05
N GLY A 509 -23.46 -16.57 -30.19
CA GLY A 509 -24.84 -16.68 -30.62
C GLY A 509 -25.79 -16.92 -29.47
N ASN A 510 -27.09 -17.01 -29.78
CA ASN A 510 -28.10 -17.39 -28.81
C ASN A 510 -28.21 -18.92 -28.72
N PHE A 511 -28.12 -19.44 -27.50
CA PHE A 511 -28.21 -20.85 -27.19
C PHE A 511 -29.52 -21.14 -26.47
N SER A 512 -30.30 -22.06 -27.01
CA SER A 512 -31.49 -22.59 -26.36
C SER A 512 -31.11 -23.81 -25.52
N VAL A 513 -31.19 -23.67 -24.20
CA VAL A 513 -31.01 -24.77 -23.24
C VAL A 513 -32.39 -25.32 -22.89
N LEU A 514 -32.68 -26.54 -23.34
CA LEU A 514 -33.92 -27.24 -23.05
C LEU A 514 -33.70 -28.22 -21.88
N LEU A 515 -34.38 -28.02 -20.76
CA LEU A 515 -34.29 -28.88 -19.57
C LEU A 515 -35.62 -29.57 -19.29
N VAL A 516 -35.59 -30.86 -18.96
CA VAL A 516 -36.78 -31.65 -18.61
C VAL A 516 -37.05 -31.56 -17.10
N PRO A 517 -38.16 -30.92 -16.66
CA PRO A 517 -38.53 -30.87 -15.26
C PRO A 517 -39.12 -32.20 -14.78
N CYS A 518 -38.77 -32.61 -13.57
CA CYS A 518 -39.30 -33.79 -12.91
C CYS A 518 -39.94 -33.39 -11.57
N LEU A 519 -41.27 -33.46 -11.52
CA LEU A 519 -42.09 -32.97 -10.42
C LEU A 519 -42.31 -34.05 -9.36
N ALA A 520 -42.07 -33.73 -8.09
CA ALA A 520 -42.28 -34.63 -6.98
C ALA A 520 -43.55 -34.24 -6.20
N GLU A 521 -44.50 -35.18 -6.05
CA GLU A 521 -45.69 -35.00 -5.21
C GLU A 521 -45.29 -34.85 -3.73
N GLU A 522 -46.05 -34.08 -2.95
CA GLU A 522 -45.71 -33.72 -1.56
C GLU A 522 -45.41 -34.93 -0.65
N ALA A 523 -46.05 -36.07 -0.90
CA ALA A 523 -45.85 -37.30 -0.13
C ALA A 523 -44.57 -38.10 -0.50
N VAL A 524 -43.88 -37.75 -1.58
CA VAL A 524 -42.69 -38.46 -2.07
C VAL A 524 -41.43 -37.84 -1.50
N LEU A 525 -40.59 -38.68 -0.88
CA LEU A 525 -39.26 -38.33 -0.36
C LEU A 525 -38.19 -38.44 -1.46
N PHE A 526 -37.13 -37.64 -1.32
CA PHE A 526 -35.98 -37.67 -2.23
C PHE A 526 -35.37 -39.08 -2.30
N SER A 527 -35.04 -39.52 -3.52
CA SER A 527 -34.40 -40.80 -3.81
C SER A 527 -33.51 -40.68 -5.04
N GLU A 528 -32.52 -41.56 -5.18
CA GLU A 528 -31.60 -41.60 -6.32
C GLU A 528 -31.61 -43.02 -6.92
N PRO A 529 -32.07 -43.21 -8.18
CA PRO A 529 -32.56 -42.20 -9.11
C PRO A 529 -33.90 -41.57 -8.66
N PRO A 530 -34.17 -40.30 -9.05
CA PRO A 530 -35.34 -39.57 -8.57
C PRO A 530 -36.65 -40.19 -9.06
N ARG A 531 -37.56 -40.46 -8.12
CA ARG A 531 -38.94 -40.89 -8.40
C ARG A 531 -39.83 -39.66 -8.50
N CYS A 532 -40.16 -39.27 -9.72
CA CYS A 532 -40.96 -38.06 -9.99
C CYS A 532 -41.75 -38.23 -11.30
N ASN A 533 -42.71 -37.33 -11.51
CA ASN A 533 -43.54 -37.27 -12.71
C ASN A 533 -42.96 -36.21 -13.66
N PRO A 534 -42.67 -36.55 -14.93
CA PRO A 534 -42.06 -35.59 -15.84
C PRO A 534 -43.08 -34.54 -16.29
N ALA A 535 -42.61 -33.32 -16.53
CA ALA A 535 -43.39 -32.23 -17.10
C ALA A 535 -42.82 -31.80 -18.47
N PRO A 536 -43.55 -30.98 -19.26
CA PRO A 536 -43.08 -30.47 -20.54
C PRO A 536 -41.72 -29.77 -20.37
N PRO A 537 -40.76 -29.96 -21.31
CA PRO A 537 -39.45 -29.34 -21.20
C PRO A 537 -39.52 -27.81 -21.17
N THR A 538 -38.70 -27.20 -20.32
CA THR A 538 -38.57 -25.75 -20.19
C THR A 538 -37.36 -25.28 -21.00
N GLU A 539 -37.57 -24.27 -21.83
CA GLU A 539 -36.52 -23.63 -22.63
C GLU A 539 -35.97 -22.38 -21.92
N PHE A 540 -34.65 -22.25 -21.93
CA PHE A 540 -33.90 -21.11 -21.41
C PHE A 540 -32.98 -20.55 -22.49
N ASP A 541 -33.11 -19.26 -22.77
CA ASP A 541 -32.22 -18.55 -23.67
C ASP A 541 -30.93 -18.14 -22.95
N LEU A 542 -29.80 -18.60 -23.48
CA LEU A 542 -28.47 -18.27 -23.01
C LEU A 542 -27.69 -17.61 -24.15
N LEU A 543 -27.43 -16.30 -24.02
CA LEU A 543 -26.58 -15.60 -24.96
C LEU A 543 -25.10 -15.88 -24.66
N VAL A 544 -24.41 -16.53 -25.58
CA VAL A 544 -22.97 -16.81 -25.47
C VAL A 544 -22.23 -15.91 -26.45
N ARG A 545 -21.13 -15.28 -26.01
CA ARG A 545 -20.25 -14.47 -26.87
C ARG A 545 -18.81 -14.93 -26.64
N PHE A 546 -18.30 -15.75 -27.55
CA PHE A 546 -17.04 -16.45 -27.37
C PHE A 546 -16.35 -16.68 -28.73
N GLN A 547 -15.31 -15.89 -29.03
CA GLN A 547 -14.53 -15.95 -30.29
C GLN A 547 -13.07 -16.32 -30.00
N GLN A 548 -12.47 -17.17 -30.84
CA GLN A 548 -11.03 -17.46 -30.82
C GLN A 548 -10.28 -16.31 -31.51
N VAL A 549 -9.41 -15.63 -30.75
CA VAL A 549 -8.60 -14.52 -31.26
C VAL A 549 -7.34 -15.08 -31.93
N SER A 550 -7.03 -14.58 -33.14
CA SER A 550 -5.72 -14.83 -33.79
C SER A 550 -4.67 -13.91 -33.16
N ASP A 551 -3.40 -14.34 -33.11
CA ASP A 551 -2.29 -13.62 -32.45
C ASP A 551 -2.29 -12.10 -32.74
N PRO A 552 -2.37 -11.22 -31.72
CA PRO A 552 -2.53 -9.80 -31.95
C PRO A 552 -1.17 -9.05 -32.00
N VAL A 553 -1.06 -8.14 -32.98
CA VAL A 553 -0.03 -7.10 -33.08
C VAL A 553 -0.51 -5.86 -32.29
N PRO A 554 0.33 -5.14 -31.50
CA PRO A 554 -0.16 -4.21 -30.48
C PRO A 554 -0.40 -2.78 -31.00
N ALA A 555 -1.44 -2.12 -30.46
CA ALA A 555 -1.79 -0.72 -30.69
C ALA A 555 -1.79 0.10 -29.38
N GLN A 556 -0.72 0.87 -29.15
CA GLN A 556 -0.76 2.16 -28.45
C GLN A 556 -0.35 3.22 -29.48
N PHE A 557 -1.19 4.21 -29.76
CA PHE A 557 -0.81 5.28 -30.69
C PHE A 557 -0.13 6.43 -29.94
N SER A 558 1.19 6.41 -29.90
CA SER A 558 2.00 7.60 -29.65
C SER A 558 1.92 8.51 -30.87
N LEU A 559 1.33 9.70 -30.73
CA LEU A 559 1.37 10.72 -31.77
C LEU A 559 2.76 11.38 -31.76
N ASN A 560 3.55 11.17 -32.80
CA ASN A 560 4.78 11.89 -33.06
C ASN A 560 4.43 13.35 -33.36
N THR A 561 4.80 14.24 -32.44
CA THR A 561 4.62 15.69 -32.63
C THR A 561 5.97 16.38 -32.66
N GLN A 562 6.07 17.39 -33.54
CA GLN A 562 7.22 18.28 -33.62
C GLN A 562 6.75 19.69 -33.31
N PHE A 563 7.44 20.39 -32.41
CA PHE A 563 7.17 21.79 -32.11
C PHE A 563 8.17 22.67 -32.84
N HIS A 564 7.66 23.56 -33.68
CA HIS A 564 8.46 24.50 -34.47
C HIS A 564 8.21 25.92 -34.01
N VAL A 565 9.28 26.70 -33.93
CA VAL A 565 9.24 28.11 -33.53
C VAL A 565 9.64 28.97 -34.74
N MET A 566 8.90 30.03 -35.01
CA MET A 566 9.02 30.82 -36.24
C MET A 566 8.96 32.32 -35.95
N LYS A 567 9.66 33.11 -36.79
CA LYS A 567 9.63 34.59 -36.75
C LYS A 567 8.56 35.22 -37.64
N LYS A 568 8.27 34.59 -38.79
CA LYS A 568 7.38 35.15 -39.83
C LYS A 568 5.97 34.58 -39.71
N ARG A 569 4.96 35.45 -39.79
CA ARG A 569 3.54 35.07 -39.67
C ARG A 569 3.05 34.27 -40.87
N GLU A 570 3.59 34.54 -42.05
CA GLU A 570 3.24 33.85 -43.30
C GLU A 570 3.65 32.38 -43.26
N ALA A 571 4.82 32.08 -42.67
CA ALA A 571 5.28 30.71 -42.45
C ALA A 571 4.40 29.97 -41.43
N TRP A 572 4.01 30.65 -40.35
CA TRP A 572 3.13 30.10 -39.32
C TRP A 572 1.73 29.72 -39.86
N LEU A 573 1.18 30.52 -40.78
CA LEU A 573 -0.14 30.30 -41.40
C LEU A 573 -0.15 29.31 -42.58
N SER A 574 1.02 28.86 -43.05
CA SER A 574 1.10 27.98 -44.23
C SER A 574 0.47 26.61 -43.99
N ALA A 575 -0.42 26.15 -44.88
CA ALA A 575 -1.15 24.88 -44.70
C ALA A 575 -0.34 23.62 -45.07
N ASP A 576 0.86 23.79 -45.64
CA ASP A 576 1.64 22.71 -46.23
C ASP A 576 2.85 22.31 -45.35
N PRO A 577 2.82 21.13 -44.68
CA PRO A 577 3.88 20.65 -43.79
C PRO A 577 5.24 20.46 -44.48
N THR A 578 5.24 20.22 -45.79
CA THR A 578 6.42 19.77 -46.54
C THR A 578 7.27 20.91 -47.09
N ARG A 579 6.75 22.15 -47.07
CA ARG A 579 7.49 23.36 -47.48
C ARG A 579 8.39 23.96 -46.40
N LEU A 580 8.39 23.41 -45.18
CA LEU A 580 9.33 23.77 -44.13
C LEU A 580 10.64 22.95 -44.24
N GLY A 581 11.30 23.05 -45.38
CA GLY A 581 12.66 22.56 -45.55
C GLY A 581 13.65 23.49 -44.84
N THR A 582 14.26 23.01 -43.76
CA THR A 582 15.70 23.14 -43.38
C THR A 582 16.49 24.46 -43.53
N THR A 583 15.90 25.60 -43.89
CA THR A 583 16.64 26.88 -44.05
C THR A 583 16.14 28.05 -43.22
N ASP A 584 15.04 27.92 -42.46
CA ASP A 584 14.54 29.00 -41.57
C ASP A 584 14.49 28.57 -40.07
N ALA A 585 15.08 27.41 -39.74
CA ALA A 585 15.15 26.86 -38.38
C ALA A 585 16.46 27.23 -37.65
N ASP A 586 17.10 28.35 -38.00
CA ASP A 586 18.20 28.92 -37.21
C ASP A 586 17.65 29.90 -36.17
N VAL A 587 17.58 29.35 -34.96
CA VAL A 587 16.89 29.85 -33.78
C VAL A 587 17.77 30.85 -33.03
N ALA A 588 17.71 32.11 -33.45
CA ALA A 588 18.21 33.23 -32.64
C ALA A 588 17.17 34.36 -32.67
N PHE A 589 16.45 34.56 -31.57
CA PHE A 589 15.49 35.65 -31.40
C PHE A 589 16.17 36.84 -30.74
N ALA A 590 16.02 38.03 -31.32
CA ALA A 590 16.49 39.25 -30.68
C ALA A 590 15.51 39.67 -29.57
N PRO A 591 15.98 40.34 -28.52
CA PRO A 591 15.14 40.96 -27.50
C PRO A 591 13.96 41.76 -28.10
N GLY A 592 12.73 41.38 -27.75
CA GLY A 592 11.51 42.05 -28.23
C GLY A 592 10.92 41.50 -29.55
N GLU A 593 11.54 40.49 -30.17
CA GLU A 593 10.95 39.82 -31.33
C GLU A 593 9.75 38.94 -30.95
N ARG A 594 8.72 38.93 -31.80
CA ARG A 594 7.56 38.05 -31.61
C ARG A 594 7.91 36.60 -31.97
N VAL A 595 7.60 35.70 -31.06
CA VAL A 595 7.84 34.26 -31.20
C VAL A 595 6.53 33.56 -31.53
N LEU A 596 6.47 32.86 -32.66
CA LEU A 596 5.29 32.11 -33.08
C LEU A 596 5.57 30.60 -32.96
N GLY A 597 4.80 29.89 -32.13
CA GLY A 597 4.92 28.44 -31.97
C GLY A 597 3.88 27.68 -32.79
N ARG A 598 4.27 26.56 -33.39
CA ARG A 598 3.37 25.64 -34.10
C ARG A 598 3.69 24.19 -33.75
N ILE A 599 2.66 23.44 -33.35
CA ILE A 599 2.76 21.99 -33.20
C ILE A 599 2.38 21.34 -34.52
N MET A 600 3.28 20.55 -35.07
CA MET A 600 3.07 19.69 -36.24
C MET A 600 2.91 18.26 -35.74
N VAL A 601 1.91 17.56 -36.24
CA VAL A 601 1.74 16.11 -36.02
C VAL A 601 2.27 15.40 -37.26
N ASP A 602 2.95 14.28 -37.08
CA ASP A 602 3.38 13.44 -38.20
C ASP A 602 2.17 13.15 -39.12
N PRO A 603 2.24 13.49 -40.43
CA PRO A 603 1.12 13.34 -41.35
C PRO A 603 0.65 11.89 -41.50
N VAL A 604 1.49 10.89 -41.20
CA VAL A 604 1.10 9.46 -41.20
C VAL A 604 0.18 9.13 -40.02
N GLN A 605 0.14 9.98 -38.99
CA GLN A 605 -0.63 9.78 -37.75
C GLN A 605 -1.73 10.85 -37.56
N TYR A 606 -2.05 11.61 -38.61
CA TYR A 606 -3.02 12.71 -38.55
C TYR A 606 -4.47 12.18 -38.58
N LEU A 607 -5.10 12.05 -37.41
CA LEU A 607 -6.51 11.59 -37.25
C LEU A 607 -7.56 12.70 -37.53
N GLY A 608 -7.22 13.75 -38.28
CA GLY A 608 -8.14 14.85 -38.61
C GLY A 608 -8.51 15.76 -37.43
N GLY A 609 -9.68 16.41 -37.49
CA GLY A 609 -10.17 17.37 -36.47
C GLY A 609 -10.71 16.75 -35.18
N SER A 610 -10.44 15.47 -34.93
CA SER A 610 -10.99 14.70 -33.80
C SER A 610 -10.27 14.96 -32.47
N PHE A 611 -9.18 15.74 -32.49
CA PHE A 611 -8.42 16.08 -31.30
C PHE A 611 -7.94 17.54 -31.34
N HIS A 612 -8.01 18.22 -30.19
CA HIS A 612 -7.41 19.54 -29.99
C HIS A 612 -6.12 19.41 -29.18
N LEU A 613 -5.04 19.98 -29.71
CA LEU A 613 -3.77 20.11 -29.00
C LEU A 613 -3.71 21.50 -28.36
N SER A 614 -3.57 21.56 -27.04
CA SER A 614 -3.38 22.81 -26.30
C SER A 614 -2.05 22.81 -25.56
N ILE A 615 -1.28 23.88 -25.72
CA ILE A 615 -0.09 24.14 -24.91
C ILE A 615 -0.56 24.71 -23.57
N ASP A 616 -0.25 24.03 -22.48
CA ASP A 616 -0.71 24.43 -21.14
C ASP A 616 0.31 25.35 -20.48
N LYS A 617 1.61 25.00 -20.58
CA LYS A 617 2.71 25.82 -20.09
C LYS A 617 3.91 25.71 -21.03
N CYS A 618 4.57 26.84 -21.27
CA CYS A 618 5.87 26.86 -21.90
C CYS A 618 6.83 27.70 -21.04
N PHE A 619 8.02 27.17 -20.79
CA PHE A 619 8.99 27.76 -19.88
C PHE A 619 10.18 28.32 -20.68
N PRO A 620 10.49 29.63 -20.54
CA PRO A 620 11.80 30.19 -20.88
C PRO A 620 12.95 29.47 -20.16
N LEU A 621 14.00 29.13 -20.88
CA LEU A 621 15.35 28.86 -20.38
C LEU A 621 16.28 29.86 -21.06
N ALA A 622 16.87 30.77 -20.27
CA ALA A 622 17.89 31.69 -20.75
C ALA A 622 19.26 31.03 -20.60
N ALA A 623 19.97 30.81 -21.72
CA ALA A 623 21.39 30.46 -21.67
C ALA A 623 22.21 31.74 -21.48
N ALA A 624 22.79 31.92 -20.30
CA ALA A 624 23.72 33.02 -20.02
C ALA A 624 24.98 32.84 -20.88
N ALA A 625 25.17 33.68 -21.89
CA ALA A 625 26.47 33.86 -22.51
C ALA A 625 27.39 34.52 -21.47
N ALA A 626 28.58 33.95 -21.26
CA ALA A 626 29.56 34.42 -20.31
C ALA A 626 29.93 35.89 -20.55
N GLY A 627 29.51 36.79 -19.64
CA GLY A 627 30.01 38.16 -19.58
C GLY A 627 28.98 39.21 -19.14
N GLY A 628 29.10 39.67 -17.89
CA GLY A 628 28.51 40.93 -17.41
C GLY A 628 27.16 40.77 -16.73
N GLY A 629 27.08 41.17 -15.46
CA GLY A 629 25.97 40.85 -14.56
C GLY A 629 24.71 41.68 -14.76
N GLN A 630 23.56 41.01 -14.64
CA GLN A 630 22.37 41.48 -13.92
C GLN A 630 21.44 40.27 -13.72
N GLY A 631 20.83 40.14 -12.54
CA GLY A 631 20.05 38.96 -12.13
C GLY A 631 18.75 38.76 -12.94
N PRO A 632 18.16 37.55 -12.94
CA PRO A 632 16.92 37.29 -13.66
C PRO A 632 15.71 37.81 -12.86
N ASP A 633 15.07 38.87 -13.36
CA ASP A 633 13.69 39.21 -12.99
C ASP A 633 12.75 38.14 -13.55
N SER A 634 11.94 37.54 -12.69
CA SER A 634 10.91 36.57 -13.05
C SER A 634 9.70 37.27 -13.68
N GLY A 635 9.53 37.15 -14.99
CA GLY A 635 8.32 37.56 -15.71
C GLY A 635 7.45 36.36 -16.11
N GLU A 636 6.15 36.41 -15.82
CA GLU A 636 5.13 35.50 -16.36
C GLU A 636 4.80 35.82 -17.82
N LEU A 637 4.52 34.78 -18.63
CA LEU A 637 4.19 34.91 -20.05
C LEU A 637 2.67 34.75 -20.25
N LEU A 638 1.98 35.82 -20.62
CA LEU A 638 0.55 35.82 -20.96
C LEU A 638 0.37 35.65 -22.48
N LEU A 639 -0.12 34.50 -22.92
CA LEU A 639 -0.46 34.24 -24.32
C LEU A 639 -1.91 34.67 -24.59
N ILE A 640 -2.10 35.84 -25.23
CA ILE A 640 -3.41 36.33 -25.68
C ILE A 640 -3.62 35.94 -27.15
N LEU A 641 -4.68 35.17 -27.44
CA LEU A 641 -5.24 35.03 -28.78
C LEU A 641 -6.17 36.23 -29.07
N GLY A 642 -5.69 37.14 -29.92
CA GLY A 642 -6.50 38.09 -30.69
C GLY A 642 -7.17 39.24 -29.92
N GLY A 643 -6.53 40.42 -29.91
CA GLY A 643 -7.20 41.72 -29.67
C GLY A 643 -6.41 42.73 -28.83
N LEU A 644 -5.50 43.47 -29.48
CA LEU A 644 -4.82 44.73 -29.06
C LEU A 644 -3.83 44.75 -27.86
N MET A 645 -2.64 45.29 -28.20
CA MET A 645 -1.65 46.09 -27.45
C MET A 645 -0.60 45.46 -26.49
N LEU A 646 0.63 45.38 -27.05
CA LEU A 646 1.99 45.76 -26.59
C LEU A 646 2.45 45.62 -25.11
N GLY A 647 3.54 44.85 -24.93
CA GLY A 647 4.49 44.86 -23.80
C GLY A 647 5.76 44.02 -24.13
N VAL A 648 6.95 44.40 -23.63
CA VAL A 648 8.32 44.04 -24.15
C VAL A 648 9.13 43.16 -23.17
N VAL A 649 10.22 42.52 -23.65
CA VAL A 649 11.41 41.89 -22.97
C VAL A 649 11.35 40.35 -22.89
N SER A 650 12.40 39.50 -22.96
CA SER A 650 13.72 39.38 -23.64
C SER A 650 14.10 37.88 -23.64
N SER A 651 14.56 37.36 -24.79
CA SER A 651 15.35 36.12 -25.05
C SER A 651 15.01 34.78 -24.36
N LEU A 652 14.71 33.73 -25.16
CA LEU A 652 14.14 32.45 -24.70
C LEU A 652 14.61 31.18 -25.47
N LEU A 653 14.73 30.04 -24.76
CA LEU A 653 14.65 28.65 -25.26
C LEU A 653 13.57 27.89 -24.45
N LEU A 654 12.78 26.97 -25.04
CA LEU A 654 11.48 26.54 -24.46
C LEU A 654 11.43 25.10 -23.93
N GLY A 655 10.86 24.88 -22.73
CA GLY A 655 10.36 23.56 -22.25
C GLY A 655 8.83 23.54 -22.15
N LEU A 656 8.15 22.44 -22.50
CA LEU A 656 6.68 22.39 -22.69
C LEU A 656 5.95 21.31 -21.86
N LEU A 657 4.80 21.68 -21.29
CA LEU A 657 3.78 20.78 -20.73
C LEU A 657 2.48 20.96 -21.53
N ILE A 658 2.00 19.88 -22.15
CA ILE A 658 0.81 19.87 -23.02
C ILE A 658 -0.31 19.12 -22.30
N ARG A 659 -1.45 19.77 -22.06
CA ARG A 659 -2.70 19.09 -21.66
C ARG A 659 -3.56 18.85 -22.89
N ARG A 660 -4.28 17.73 -22.89
CA ARG A 660 -5.26 17.37 -23.92
C ARG A 660 -6.65 17.44 -23.29
N ARG A 661 -7.56 18.20 -23.90
CA ARG A 661 -8.99 18.19 -23.56
C ARG A 661 -9.77 17.69 -24.76
N TRP A 662 -10.63 16.71 -24.50
CA TRP A 662 -11.69 16.33 -25.42
C TRP A 662 -12.85 17.30 -25.26
N LEU A 663 -13.42 17.76 -26.39
CA LEU A 663 -14.75 18.36 -26.38
C LEU A 663 -15.75 17.20 -26.33
N SER A 664 -16.72 17.31 -25.42
CA SER A 664 -17.85 16.40 -25.26
C SER A 664 -18.63 16.22 -26.56
#